data_AF-A0AAE0BQ49-F1
#
_entry.id   AF-A0AAE0BQ49-F1
#
_cell.length_a   1.000
_cell.length_b   1.000
_cell.length_c   1.000
_cell.angle_alpha   90.00
_cell.angle_beta   90.00
_cell.angle_gamma   90.00
#
_symmetry.space_group_name_H-M   'P 1'
#
loop_
_entity.id
_entity.type
_entity.pdbx_description
1 polymer ?
#
loop_
_entity_poly.entity_id
_entity_poly.type
_entity_poly.pdbx_seq_one_letter_code
_entity_poly.pdbx_strand_id
1 'polypeptide(L)'
;MQAFLKELEGKVVRLYRDNQAVVAMLSHFTSRNPDLMRRMQRLWLLLDLHDIESHARYIRSEANVWADNLSRCEDLDDWRLNRDWFVWANKQWGPYTVDRFASEISAQLPRYYAAWKDPRCEGVDSLTYDWRGENNWVNPPWALLDEVAHKLREEGAAATGLIHSEQAGRVRAARALKVGRCDVLHRGAPVSYYAAEVRRSSASCTTAAEVTVGSKIEVFWKDDDCFYPGVVKEFNEDGKAHVLYDDGEEETLNLSEENFKIINSVSELTDEAADADGENIQNSGGDYEENKRGGAVQNFLTRSLCERWRSELGQSRLTELAVTMQRKALLDTTMSNYGPKARRFILFCEQHQRPWLPASEATVLLYIASLLKDGGIKSASLQPYLSAINNYHEDLRFPGPAKGRAVTRAVKGMATIQAELAVQEENIETQRTWLPAAHVRRVHEAALKLTPRSPEELRLLRAFAYVVVAFVTFGRPDTGTSLSRQHVHCGDSEFSVVLLKEKGRRHHLVKRRLCIPWKGVALLKELVEHWEFHHDTAWSKSGNTQPDAYWLLPEDPKNFKASVANNWIGLVLSELDCRPPEGGHFSAHSTRKGATTCAGAVGVAMEKVCFFGGWSQFSSAVQHYIDPTALRDADMNYYFEWLTWSQ
;
A
#
# COMPACT_ATOMS: atom_id res chain seq x y z
N MET A 1 -13.03 -30.86 -10.28
CA MET A 1 -13.37 -32.05 -11.10
C MET A 1 -12.62 -33.28 -10.63
N GLN A 2 -11.29 -33.25 -10.49
CA GLN A 2 -10.51 -34.40 -9.99
C GLN A 2 -11.01 -34.96 -8.64
N ALA A 3 -11.36 -34.08 -7.70
CA ALA A 3 -11.91 -34.46 -6.40
C ALA A 3 -13.28 -35.18 -6.45
N PHE A 4 -13.95 -35.14 -7.60
CA PHE A 4 -15.31 -35.67 -7.82
C PHE A 4 -15.37 -36.66 -8.99
N LEU A 5 -14.24 -37.30 -9.36
CA LEU A 5 -14.20 -38.15 -10.57
C LEU A 5 -15.21 -39.29 -10.53
N LYS A 6 -15.35 -39.96 -9.39
CA LYS A 6 -16.31 -41.07 -9.23
C LYS A 6 -17.75 -40.62 -9.44
N GLU A 7 -18.06 -39.38 -9.07
CA GLU A 7 -19.38 -38.80 -9.21
C GLU A 7 -19.64 -38.27 -10.62
N LEU A 8 -18.61 -37.98 -11.41
CA LEU A 8 -18.69 -37.32 -12.71
C LEU A 8 -18.38 -38.25 -13.90
N GLU A 9 -17.76 -39.41 -13.69
CA GLU A 9 -17.41 -40.39 -14.73
C GLU A 9 -18.63 -40.83 -15.54
N GLY A 10 -18.51 -40.80 -16.87
CA GLY A 10 -19.60 -41.11 -17.81
C GLY A 10 -20.74 -40.08 -17.83
N LYS A 11 -20.56 -38.87 -17.26
CA LYS A 11 -21.62 -37.86 -17.15
C LYS A 11 -21.31 -36.59 -17.93
N VAL A 12 -22.40 -35.89 -18.26
CA VAL A 12 -22.37 -34.53 -18.78
C VAL A 12 -22.38 -33.53 -17.63
N VAL A 13 -21.33 -32.71 -17.54
CA VAL A 13 -21.13 -31.72 -16.49
C VAL A 13 -21.33 -30.33 -17.07
N ARG A 14 -22.31 -29.60 -16.55
CA ARG A 14 -22.53 -28.20 -16.91
C ARG A 14 -21.73 -27.29 -15.99
N LEU A 15 -20.79 -26.56 -16.58
CA LEU A 15 -19.94 -25.59 -15.88
C LEU A 15 -20.51 -24.20 -16.07
N TYR A 16 -21.13 -23.67 -15.02
CA TYR A 16 -21.56 -22.28 -15.02
C TYR A 16 -20.35 -21.38 -14.76
N ARG A 17 -20.11 -20.44 -15.67
CA ARG A 17 -19.00 -19.49 -15.61
C ARG A 17 -19.53 -18.11 -15.94
N ASP A 18 -19.08 -17.12 -15.21
CA ASP A 18 -19.48 -15.73 -15.39
C ASP A 18 -18.48 -14.92 -16.23
N ASN A 19 -17.40 -15.58 -16.69
CA ASN A 19 -16.46 -15.04 -17.65
C ASN A 19 -16.68 -15.65 -19.04
N GLN A 20 -17.13 -14.83 -20.01
CA GLN A 20 -17.39 -15.29 -21.37
C GLN A 20 -16.13 -15.78 -22.10
N ALA A 21 -14.96 -15.22 -21.82
CA ALA A 21 -13.70 -15.69 -22.40
C ALA A 21 -13.37 -17.10 -21.88
N VAL A 22 -13.59 -17.36 -20.60
CA VAL A 22 -13.45 -18.70 -20.01
C VAL A 22 -14.48 -19.66 -20.59
N VAL A 23 -15.73 -19.24 -20.79
CA VAL A 23 -16.75 -20.05 -21.48
C VAL A 23 -16.29 -20.41 -22.89
N ALA A 24 -15.80 -19.44 -23.67
CA ALA A 24 -15.30 -19.69 -25.03
C ALA A 24 -14.08 -20.63 -25.01
N MET A 25 -13.14 -20.42 -24.10
CA MET A 25 -11.98 -21.29 -23.92
C MET A 25 -12.37 -22.73 -23.58
N LEU A 26 -13.28 -22.92 -22.61
CA LEU A 26 -13.75 -24.25 -22.19
C LEU A 26 -14.67 -24.91 -23.23
N SER A 27 -15.38 -24.13 -24.04
CA SER A 27 -16.24 -24.66 -25.10
C SER A 27 -15.43 -25.12 -26.32
N HIS A 28 -14.32 -24.44 -26.62
CA HIS A 28 -13.49 -24.73 -27.80
C HIS A 28 -12.17 -25.44 -27.46
N PHE A 29 -11.81 -25.56 -26.19
CA PHE A 29 -10.52 -26.08 -25.71
C PHE A 29 -9.30 -25.39 -26.34
N THR A 30 -9.39 -24.08 -26.61
CA THR A 30 -8.29 -23.29 -27.21
C THR A 30 -8.00 -21.99 -26.48
N SER A 31 -6.74 -21.55 -26.52
CA SER A 31 -6.24 -20.29 -25.97
C SER A 31 -4.94 -19.89 -26.67
N ARG A 32 -4.67 -18.58 -26.77
CA ARG A 32 -3.41 -18.04 -27.31
C ARG A 32 -2.30 -17.96 -26.26
N ASN A 33 -2.61 -18.19 -24.99
CA ASN A 33 -1.65 -18.18 -23.89
C ASN A 33 -1.09 -19.62 -23.68
N PRO A 34 0.24 -19.83 -23.78
CA PRO A 34 0.86 -21.15 -23.63
C PRO A 34 0.60 -21.82 -22.28
N ASP A 35 0.54 -21.06 -21.18
CA ASP A 35 0.31 -21.61 -19.84
C ASP A 35 -1.12 -22.07 -19.64
N LEU A 36 -2.08 -21.31 -20.17
CA LEU A 36 -3.49 -21.69 -20.16
C LEU A 36 -3.73 -22.90 -21.08
N MET A 37 -3.05 -22.96 -22.22
CA MET A 37 -3.10 -24.15 -23.09
C MET A 37 -2.59 -25.41 -22.39
N ARG A 38 -1.48 -25.33 -21.63
CA ARG A 38 -0.99 -26.47 -20.84
C ARG A 38 -2.01 -26.96 -19.81
N ARG A 39 -2.72 -26.04 -19.13
CA ARG A 39 -3.79 -26.39 -18.19
C ARG A 39 -5.00 -26.99 -18.90
N MET A 40 -5.36 -26.46 -20.06
CA MET A 40 -6.49 -26.94 -20.87
C MET A 40 -6.26 -28.33 -21.45
N GLN A 41 -5.03 -28.64 -21.87
CA GLN A 41 -4.64 -29.98 -22.30
C GLN A 41 -4.79 -31.01 -21.17
N ARG A 42 -4.40 -30.65 -19.94
CA ARG A 42 -4.61 -31.51 -18.76
C ARG A 42 -6.08 -31.72 -18.45
N LEU A 43 -6.90 -30.67 -18.57
CA LEU A 43 -8.34 -30.78 -18.39
C LEU A 43 -8.97 -31.66 -19.47
N TRP A 44 -8.61 -31.46 -20.75
CA TRP A 44 -9.11 -32.27 -21.86
C TRP A 44 -8.77 -33.74 -21.68
N LEU A 45 -7.54 -34.07 -21.32
CA LEU A 45 -7.11 -35.45 -21.04
C LEU A 45 -7.91 -36.07 -19.89
N LEU A 46 -8.17 -35.32 -18.82
CA LEU A 46 -8.99 -35.79 -17.70
C LEU A 46 -10.42 -36.10 -18.12
N LEU A 47 -11.01 -35.26 -18.96
CA LEU A 47 -12.37 -35.42 -19.45
C LEU A 47 -12.48 -36.64 -20.38
N ASP A 48 -11.54 -36.79 -21.31
CA ASP A 48 -11.49 -37.90 -22.28
C ASP A 48 -11.27 -39.25 -21.61
N LEU A 49 -10.31 -39.34 -20.68
CA LEU A 49 -9.99 -40.59 -19.97
C LEU A 49 -11.13 -41.12 -19.10
N HIS A 50 -12.02 -40.26 -18.63
CA HIS A 50 -13.11 -40.61 -17.71
C HIS A 50 -14.50 -40.45 -18.34
N ASP A 51 -14.57 -40.33 -19.67
CA ASP A 51 -15.83 -40.17 -20.42
C ASP A 51 -16.73 -39.06 -19.86
N ILE A 52 -16.12 -37.91 -19.52
CA ILE A 52 -16.82 -36.76 -18.93
C ILE A 52 -17.02 -35.69 -20.02
N GLU A 53 -18.27 -35.42 -20.36
CA GLU A 53 -18.59 -34.35 -21.30
C GLU A 53 -18.77 -33.02 -20.55
N SER A 54 -17.99 -31.98 -20.86
CA SER A 54 -18.11 -30.68 -20.16
C SER A 54 -18.75 -29.61 -21.03
N HIS A 55 -19.81 -28.98 -20.53
CA HIS A 55 -20.52 -27.89 -21.21
C HIS A 55 -20.40 -26.60 -20.42
N ALA A 56 -19.60 -25.65 -20.91
CA ALA A 56 -19.53 -24.34 -20.29
C ALA A 56 -20.76 -23.50 -20.67
N ARG A 57 -21.41 -22.90 -19.68
CA ARG A 57 -22.50 -21.94 -19.90
C ARG A 57 -22.22 -20.65 -19.17
N TYR A 58 -22.40 -19.56 -19.91
CA TYR A 58 -22.38 -18.24 -19.33
C TYR A 58 -23.55 -18.06 -18.35
N ILE A 59 -23.25 -17.57 -17.15
CA ILE A 59 -24.22 -16.99 -16.22
C ILE A 59 -23.80 -15.55 -15.91
N ARG A 60 -24.76 -14.70 -15.55
CA ARG A 60 -24.43 -13.34 -15.09
C ARG A 60 -23.68 -13.45 -13.76
N SER A 61 -22.66 -12.63 -13.54
CA SER A 61 -21.86 -12.64 -12.30
C SER A 61 -22.71 -12.48 -11.04
N GLU A 62 -23.78 -11.69 -11.10
CA GLU A 62 -24.79 -11.55 -10.03
C GLU A 62 -25.50 -12.86 -9.64
N ALA A 63 -25.47 -13.89 -10.51
CA ALA A 63 -26.02 -15.22 -10.26
C ALA A 63 -24.94 -16.24 -9.86
N ASN A 64 -23.66 -15.88 -9.91
CA ASN A 64 -22.51 -16.73 -9.57
C ASN A 64 -22.07 -16.60 -8.09
N VAL A 65 -22.93 -16.00 -7.25
CA VAL A 65 -22.66 -15.64 -5.85
C VAL A 65 -22.03 -16.78 -5.05
N TRP A 66 -22.50 -18.02 -5.23
CA TRP A 66 -22.03 -19.17 -4.44
C TRP A 66 -20.61 -19.60 -4.79
N ALA A 67 -20.27 -19.67 -6.08
CA ALA A 67 -18.92 -20.06 -6.51
C ALA A 67 -17.90 -18.98 -6.18
N ASP A 68 -18.27 -17.71 -6.36
CA ASP A 68 -17.41 -16.56 -6.06
C ASP A 68 -17.16 -16.42 -4.55
N ASN A 69 -18.19 -16.58 -3.72
CA ASN A 69 -18.03 -16.56 -2.26
C ASN A 69 -17.10 -17.68 -1.79
N LEU A 70 -17.24 -18.90 -2.33
CA LEU A 70 -16.39 -20.03 -1.96
C LEU A 70 -14.96 -19.89 -2.47
N SER A 71 -14.72 -19.23 -3.61
CA SER A 71 -13.36 -19.01 -4.13
C SER A 71 -12.62 -17.84 -3.47
N ARG A 72 -13.34 -16.89 -2.88
CA ARG A 72 -12.80 -15.68 -2.24
C ARG A 72 -12.68 -15.79 -0.72
N CYS A 73 -13.10 -16.90 -0.15
CA CYS A 73 -12.86 -17.23 1.24
C CYS A 73 -11.39 -17.62 1.40
N GLU A 74 -10.54 -16.65 1.76
CA GLU A 74 -9.20 -16.97 2.25
C GLU A 74 -9.34 -17.67 3.60
N ASP A 75 -8.99 -18.95 3.64
CA ASP A 75 -8.88 -19.69 4.88
C ASP A 75 -7.61 -19.23 5.61
N LEU A 76 -7.75 -18.13 6.37
CA LEU A 76 -6.66 -17.60 7.22
C LEU A 76 -6.18 -18.62 8.25
N ASP A 77 -6.97 -19.67 8.47
CA ASP A 77 -6.66 -20.80 9.33
C ASP A 77 -5.94 -21.95 8.57
N ASP A 78 -5.81 -21.90 7.24
CA ASP A 78 -5.05 -22.85 6.40
C ASP A 78 -3.54 -22.51 6.36
N TRP A 79 -2.94 -22.39 7.54
CA TRP A 79 -1.50 -22.21 7.72
C TRP A 79 -0.84 -23.55 8.05
N ARG A 80 0.50 -23.62 7.92
CA ARG A 80 1.27 -24.79 8.35
C ARG A 80 2.47 -24.38 9.19
N LEU A 81 2.87 -25.25 10.11
CA LEU A 81 4.12 -25.09 10.83
C LEU A 81 5.30 -25.15 9.85
N ASN A 82 6.33 -24.34 10.09
CA ASN A 82 7.57 -24.46 9.35
C ASN A 82 8.11 -25.91 9.42
N ARG A 83 8.56 -26.43 8.27
CA ARG A 83 8.87 -27.85 8.09
C ARG A 83 9.91 -28.38 9.08
N ASP A 84 10.91 -27.58 9.44
CA ASP A 84 11.97 -28.01 10.35
C ASP A 84 11.43 -28.27 11.76
N TRP A 85 10.49 -27.44 12.20
CA TRP A 85 9.82 -27.60 13.49
C TRP A 85 8.83 -28.75 13.51
N PHE A 86 8.12 -29.00 12.40
CA PHE A 86 7.29 -30.19 12.27
C PHE A 86 8.12 -31.46 12.30
N VAL A 87 9.25 -31.51 11.59
CA VAL A 87 10.18 -32.64 11.62
C VAL A 87 10.71 -32.87 13.03
N TRP A 88 11.06 -31.80 13.75
CA TRP A 88 11.44 -31.89 15.15
C TRP A 88 10.31 -32.46 16.01
N ALA A 89 9.09 -31.93 15.92
CA ALA A 89 7.94 -32.39 16.69
C ALA A 89 7.61 -33.86 16.39
N ASN A 90 7.64 -34.26 15.13
CA ASN A 90 7.42 -35.65 14.70
C ASN A 90 8.51 -36.59 15.20
N LYS A 91 9.74 -36.11 15.42
CA LYS A 91 10.80 -36.89 16.07
C LYS A 91 10.54 -37.08 17.57
N GLN A 92 9.91 -36.10 18.25
CA GLN A 92 9.65 -36.16 19.68
C GLN A 92 8.38 -36.94 20.04
N TRP A 93 7.29 -36.69 19.31
CA TRP A 93 5.94 -37.18 19.65
C TRP A 93 5.26 -37.93 18.50
N GLY A 94 5.94 -38.04 17.35
CA GLY A 94 5.51 -38.88 16.25
C GLY A 94 5.92 -40.35 16.43
N PRO A 95 5.84 -41.16 15.36
CA PRO A 95 5.41 -40.75 14.02
C PRO A 95 3.92 -40.40 14.03
N TYR A 96 3.58 -39.22 13.50
CA TYR A 96 2.20 -38.86 13.24
C TYR A 96 1.71 -39.61 12.02
N THR A 97 0.50 -40.14 12.12
CA THR A 97 -0.08 -41.01 11.10
C THR A 97 -1.05 -40.27 10.19
N VAL A 98 -1.58 -39.14 10.63
CA VAL A 98 -2.60 -38.37 9.92
C VAL A 98 -2.54 -36.89 10.28
N ASP A 99 -2.69 -36.02 9.28
CA ASP A 99 -2.77 -34.57 9.41
C ASP A 99 -4.24 -34.11 9.40
N ARG A 100 -4.68 -33.50 10.49
CA ARG A 100 -6.05 -33.07 10.69
C ARG A 100 -6.14 -31.57 10.48
N PHE A 101 -7.17 -31.14 9.75
CA PHE A 101 -7.43 -29.74 9.38
C PHE A 101 -6.37 -29.16 8.45
N ALA A 102 -5.95 -29.95 7.46
CA ALA A 102 -4.99 -29.51 6.45
C ALA A 102 -5.62 -29.55 5.06
N SER A 103 -5.10 -28.72 4.16
CA SER A 103 -5.40 -28.74 2.73
C SER A 103 -4.30 -29.43 1.96
N GLU A 104 -4.52 -29.62 0.67
CA GLU A 104 -3.48 -30.05 -0.27
C GLU A 104 -2.17 -29.23 -0.19
N ILE A 105 -2.27 -27.96 0.24
CA ILE A 105 -1.15 -27.01 0.31
C ILE A 105 -0.48 -27.05 1.69
N SER A 106 -1.27 -27.13 2.77
CA SER A 106 -0.77 -27.07 4.14
C SER A 106 -0.37 -28.44 4.72
N ALA A 107 -0.87 -29.55 4.15
CA ALA A 107 -0.61 -30.91 4.64
C ALA A 107 0.88 -31.24 4.77
N GLN A 108 1.24 -31.74 5.94
CA GLN A 108 2.60 -32.13 6.31
C GLN A 108 2.80 -33.66 6.29
N LEU A 109 1.71 -34.42 6.18
CA LEU A 109 1.68 -35.88 6.05
C LEU A 109 0.94 -36.32 4.78
N PRO A 110 1.22 -37.54 4.26
CA PRO A 110 0.50 -38.06 3.08
C PRO A 110 -0.99 -38.29 3.30
N ARG A 111 -1.38 -38.66 4.53
CA ARG A 111 -2.78 -38.85 4.95
C ARG A 111 -3.26 -37.58 5.63
N TYR A 112 -4.27 -36.93 5.10
CA TYR A 112 -4.79 -35.70 5.69
C TYR A 112 -6.29 -35.48 5.47
N TYR A 113 -6.88 -34.66 6.33
CA TYR A 113 -8.30 -34.34 6.34
C TYR A 113 -8.52 -32.84 6.16
N ALA A 114 -9.29 -32.48 5.14
CA ALA A 114 -9.52 -31.10 4.72
C ALA A 114 -10.89 -30.58 5.14
N ALA A 115 -11.04 -29.26 5.20
CA ALA A 115 -12.35 -28.63 5.42
C ALA A 115 -13.30 -28.89 4.25
N TRP A 116 -12.77 -29.01 3.04
CA TRP A 116 -13.51 -29.25 1.80
C TRP A 116 -12.91 -30.44 1.03
N LYS A 117 -13.70 -31.06 0.15
CA LYS A 117 -13.20 -32.17 -0.66
C LYS A 117 -12.15 -31.66 -1.65
N ASP A 118 -10.93 -32.14 -1.50
CA ASP A 118 -9.84 -31.96 -2.47
C ASP A 118 -9.40 -33.32 -3.04
N PRO A 119 -8.57 -33.36 -4.10
CA PRO A 119 -8.24 -34.60 -4.79
C PRO A 119 -7.42 -35.61 -3.97
N ARG A 120 -6.71 -35.16 -2.93
CA ARG A 120 -5.74 -35.97 -2.18
C ARG A 120 -6.13 -36.19 -0.71
N CYS A 121 -7.17 -35.51 -0.22
CA CYS A 121 -7.64 -35.68 1.16
C CYS A 121 -8.30 -37.05 1.38
N GLU A 122 -7.97 -37.67 2.51
CA GLU A 122 -8.53 -38.94 2.96
C GLU A 122 -9.98 -38.77 3.45
N GLY A 123 -10.30 -37.61 4.03
CA GLY A 123 -11.66 -37.25 4.45
C GLY A 123 -11.90 -35.74 4.53
N VAL A 124 -13.18 -35.38 4.63
CA VAL A 124 -13.66 -34.00 4.73
C VAL A 124 -14.34 -33.79 6.06
N ASP A 125 -14.07 -32.67 6.72
CA ASP A 125 -14.48 -32.41 8.12
C ASP A 125 -13.87 -33.45 9.08
N SER A 126 -12.66 -33.13 9.51
CA SER A 126 -11.87 -33.95 10.44
C SER A 126 -12.64 -34.37 11.70
N LEU A 127 -13.56 -33.54 12.20
CA LEU A 127 -14.28 -33.80 13.46
C LEU A 127 -15.30 -34.95 13.35
N THR A 128 -15.71 -35.32 12.14
CA THR A 128 -16.71 -36.38 11.92
C THR A 128 -16.14 -37.80 11.95
N TYR A 129 -14.82 -37.96 11.98
CA TYR A 129 -14.14 -39.26 11.93
C TYR A 129 -13.64 -39.69 13.30
N ASP A 130 -13.52 -41.00 13.51
CA ASP A 130 -12.89 -41.56 14.70
C ASP A 130 -11.39 -41.26 14.70
N TRP A 131 -10.87 -40.65 15.78
CA TRP A 131 -9.44 -40.37 15.92
C TRP A 131 -8.70 -41.41 16.77
N ARG A 132 -9.40 -42.41 17.30
CA ARG A 132 -8.80 -43.46 18.15
C ARG A 132 -7.84 -44.34 17.35
N GLY A 133 -6.75 -44.73 17.98
CA GLY A 133 -5.73 -45.59 17.36
C GLY A 133 -4.79 -44.87 16.38
N GLU A 134 -5.01 -43.57 16.12
CA GLU A 134 -4.14 -42.73 15.29
C GLU A 134 -3.30 -41.79 16.16
N ASN A 135 -2.13 -41.37 15.65
CA ASN A 135 -1.34 -40.30 16.24
C ASN A 135 -1.50 -39.05 15.39
N ASN A 136 -2.38 -38.15 15.83
CA ASN A 136 -2.91 -37.08 14.99
C ASN A 136 -2.00 -35.84 15.07
N TRP A 137 -1.55 -35.32 13.92
CA TRP A 137 -1.09 -33.93 13.84
C TRP A 137 -2.32 -33.04 13.64
N VAL A 138 -2.49 -32.00 14.45
CA VAL A 138 -3.72 -31.20 14.48
C VAL A 138 -3.36 -29.73 14.38
N ASN A 139 -3.75 -29.10 13.28
CA ASN A 139 -3.59 -27.67 13.06
C ASN A 139 -4.93 -27.00 12.73
N PRO A 140 -5.89 -27.01 13.68
CA PRO A 140 -7.24 -26.57 13.38
C PRO A 140 -7.30 -25.05 13.28
N PRO A 141 -8.32 -24.52 12.59
CA PRO A 141 -8.80 -23.17 12.83
C PRO A 141 -8.86 -22.84 14.31
N TRP A 142 -8.40 -21.65 14.68
CA TRP A 142 -8.30 -21.27 16.09
C TRP A 142 -9.66 -21.34 16.81
N ALA A 143 -10.74 -21.09 16.06
CA ALA A 143 -12.12 -21.22 16.53
C ALA A 143 -12.53 -22.67 16.87
N LEU A 144 -11.93 -23.67 16.22
CA LEU A 144 -12.25 -25.09 16.37
C LEU A 144 -11.41 -25.80 17.43
N LEU A 145 -10.46 -25.09 18.07
CA LEU A 145 -9.61 -25.67 19.11
C LEU A 145 -10.41 -26.36 20.21
N ASP A 146 -11.63 -25.93 20.45
CA ASP A 146 -12.43 -26.42 21.57
C ASP A 146 -13.27 -27.64 21.26
N GLU A 147 -13.77 -27.73 20.03
CA GLU A 147 -14.35 -28.92 19.44
C GLU A 147 -13.29 -30.02 19.35
N VAL A 148 -12.10 -29.69 18.84
CA VAL A 148 -10.95 -30.61 18.84
C VAL A 148 -10.67 -31.12 20.24
N ALA A 149 -10.68 -30.19 21.19
CA ALA A 149 -10.42 -30.50 22.56
C ALA A 149 -11.56 -31.27 23.24
N HIS A 150 -12.79 -31.14 22.76
CA HIS A 150 -13.89 -32.05 23.12
C HIS A 150 -13.63 -33.45 22.66
N LYS A 151 -13.33 -33.57 21.38
CA LYS A 151 -13.21 -34.82 20.67
C LYS A 151 -12.08 -35.65 21.25
N LEU A 152 -10.93 -35.03 21.50
CA LEU A 152 -9.80 -35.70 22.16
C LEU A 152 -10.17 -36.28 23.53
N ARG A 153 -11.01 -35.58 24.31
CA ARG A 153 -11.45 -36.08 25.63
C ARG A 153 -12.51 -37.17 25.55
N GLU A 154 -13.45 -37.04 24.63
CA GLU A 154 -14.51 -38.03 24.45
C GLU A 154 -13.96 -39.33 23.88
N GLU A 155 -13.04 -39.23 22.94
CA GLU A 155 -12.49 -40.39 22.23
C GLU A 155 -11.22 -40.95 22.88
N GLY A 156 -10.54 -40.18 23.73
CA GLY A 156 -9.25 -40.58 24.31
C GLY A 156 -8.15 -40.70 23.25
N ALA A 157 -8.24 -39.90 22.18
CA ALA A 157 -7.34 -39.94 21.04
C ALA A 157 -6.04 -39.14 21.28
N ALA A 158 -4.94 -39.57 20.67
CA ALA A 158 -3.65 -38.88 20.78
C ALA A 158 -3.51 -37.82 19.69
N ALA A 159 -3.14 -36.60 20.07
CA ALA A 159 -2.88 -35.52 19.12
C ALA A 159 -1.75 -34.60 19.55
N THR A 160 -1.02 -34.07 18.56
CA THR A 160 -0.08 -32.97 18.73
C THR A 160 -0.47 -31.80 17.83
N GLY A 161 -0.55 -30.61 18.41
CA GLY A 161 -0.90 -29.38 17.70
C GLY A 161 -0.25 -28.15 18.33
N LEU A 162 -0.32 -27.03 17.62
CA LEU A 162 0.20 -25.76 18.09
C LEU A 162 -0.91 -24.91 18.70
N ILE A 163 -0.58 -24.23 19.79
CA ILE A 163 -1.47 -23.28 20.44
C ILE A 163 -0.67 -22.04 20.87
N HIS A 164 -1.31 -20.87 20.87
CA HIS A 164 -0.69 -19.65 21.36
C HIS A 164 -0.55 -19.67 22.90
N SER A 165 0.51 -19.07 23.45
CA SER A 165 0.82 -19.09 24.89
C SER A 165 -0.28 -18.50 25.76
N GLU A 166 -0.98 -17.45 25.29
CA GLU A 166 -2.15 -16.86 25.97
C GLU A 166 -3.38 -17.78 25.96
N GLN A 167 -3.46 -18.71 25.00
CA GLN A 167 -4.54 -19.69 24.90
C GLN A 167 -4.25 -20.96 25.72
N ALA A 168 -2.96 -21.24 26.02
CA ALA A 168 -2.54 -22.36 26.87
C ALA A 168 -3.19 -22.32 28.27
N GLY A 169 -3.51 -21.13 28.79
CA GLY A 169 -4.19 -20.96 30.08
C GLY A 169 -5.64 -21.43 30.07
N ARG A 170 -6.39 -21.15 29.00
CA ARG A 170 -7.77 -21.65 28.80
C ARG A 170 -7.75 -23.18 28.78
N VAL A 171 -6.86 -23.66 27.95
CA VAL A 171 -6.61 -25.05 27.61
C VAL A 171 -6.11 -25.92 28.79
N ARG A 172 -5.39 -25.34 29.76
CA ARG A 172 -4.99 -26.05 31.00
C ARG A 172 -6.15 -26.34 31.97
N ALA A 173 -7.28 -25.63 31.86
CA ALA A 173 -8.41 -25.82 32.77
C ALA A 173 -9.13 -27.18 32.60
N ALA A 174 -8.86 -27.91 31.50
CA ALA A 174 -9.54 -29.16 31.17
C ALA A 174 -8.94 -30.46 31.73
N ARG A 175 -7.94 -30.40 32.64
CA ARG A 175 -7.32 -31.54 33.35
C ARG A 175 -6.70 -32.69 32.53
N ALA A 176 -6.85 -32.72 31.20
CA ALA A 176 -6.48 -33.87 30.37
C ALA A 176 -5.07 -33.79 29.76
N LEU A 177 -4.15 -33.03 30.37
CA LEU A 177 -3.19 -32.24 29.60
C LEU A 177 -1.72 -32.32 30.00
N LYS A 178 -0.85 -32.87 29.15
CA LYS A 178 0.61 -32.74 29.33
C LYS A 178 1.19 -31.57 28.52
N VAL A 179 1.60 -30.52 29.23
CA VAL A 179 2.34 -29.40 28.63
C VAL A 179 3.83 -29.69 28.65
N GLY A 180 4.44 -29.86 27.47
CA GLY A 180 5.89 -29.80 27.30
C GLY A 180 6.33 -28.34 27.17
N ARG A 181 7.24 -27.90 28.05
CA ARG A 181 7.90 -26.60 27.93
C ARG A 181 9.05 -26.72 26.94
N CYS A 182 9.03 -25.95 25.85
CA CYS A 182 10.21 -25.74 25.03
C CYS A 182 10.76 -24.35 25.35
N ASP A 183 11.77 -24.27 26.20
CA ASP A 183 12.51 -23.03 26.40
C ASP A 183 13.46 -22.85 25.20
N VAL A 184 13.04 -22.06 24.21
CA VAL A 184 13.93 -21.61 23.15
C VAL A 184 14.68 -20.39 23.67
N LEU A 185 15.99 -20.52 23.88
CA LEU A 185 16.87 -19.38 24.07
C LEU A 185 16.94 -18.57 22.78
N HIS A 186 16.28 -17.41 22.75
CA HIS A 186 16.64 -16.35 21.81
C HIS A 186 16.72 -15.00 22.52
N ARG A 187 17.95 -14.46 22.58
CA ARG A 187 18.34 -13.08 22.93
C ARG A 187 17.40 -12.34 23.91
N GLY A 188 17.44 -12.72 25.18
CA GLY A 188 17.28 -11.78 26.30
C GLY A 188 15.87 -11.44 26.78
N ALA A 189 14.80 -12.03 26.24
CA ALA A 189 13.47 -11.96 26.85
C ALA A 189 12.79 -13.33 26.84
N PRO A 190 12.22 -13.80 27.98
CA PRO A 190 11.57 -15.10 28.03
C PRO A 190 10.20 -15.01 27.35
N VAL A 191 10.09 -15.39 26.08
CA VAL A 191 8.80 -15.74 25.47
C VAL A 191 8.65 -17.25 25.59
N SER A 192 7.77 -17.68 26.50
CA SER A 192 7.49 -19.09 26.72
C SER A 192 6.46 -19.60 25.71
N TYR A 193 6.86 -20.49 24.81
CA TYR A 193 5.92 -21.27 24.00
C TYR A 193 5.56 -22.54 24.77
N TYR A 194 4.26 -22.75 24.99
CA TYR A 194 3.73 -23.91 25.69
C TYR A 194 3.02 -24.80 24.68
N ALA A 195 3.48 -26.04 24.48
CA ALA A 195 2.65 -27.05 23.83
C ALA A 195 1.57 -27.48 24.83
N ALA A 196 0.32 -27.08 24.66
CA ALA A 196 -0.78 -27.58 25.47
C ALA A 196 -1.98 -27.99 24.58
N GLU A 197 -2.29 -29.29 24.56
CA GLU A 197 -3.65 -29.86 24.35
C GLU A 197 -4.68 -29.04 25.19
N VAL A 198 -5.96 -28.80 24.81
CA VAL A 198 -7.08 -28.90 25.79
C VAL A 198 -8.11 -27.77 26.22
N ARG A 199 -8.70 -26.88 25.39
CA ARG A 199 -9.94 -26.01 25.60
C ARG A 199 -9.97 -24.56 26.16
N ARG A 200 -10.50 -23.68 25.31
CA ARG A 200 -11.74 -22.83 25.41
C ARG A 200 -11.69 -21.47 26.11
N SER A 201 -11.42 -20.50 25.22
CA SER A 201 -12.09 -19.20 24.92
C SER A 201 -12.53 -18.29 26.08
N SER A 202 -12.80 -16.99 25.95
CA SER A 202 -12.91 -15.97 24.87
C SER A 202 -12.93 -14.61 25.62
N ALA A 203 -12.86 -13.39 25.09
CA ALA A 203 -13.08 -12.75 23.78
C ALA A 203 -12.34 -11.37 23.82
N SER A 204 -12.24 -10.47 22.84
CA SER A 204 -12.65 -10.32 21.42
C SER A 204 -12.08 -8.96 20.95
N CYS A 205 -11.77 -8.74 19.66
CA CYS A 205 -12.13 -7.53 18.89
C CYS A 205 -11.78 -7.64 17.38
N THR A 206 -12.50 -6.84 16.56
CA THR A 206 -12.87 -6.94 15.13
C THR A 206 -12.04 -6.09 14.15
N THR A 207 -11.94 -6.45 12.85
CA THR A 207 -11.45 -5.57 11.74
C THR A 207 -11.96 -5.95 10.31
N ALA A 208 -11.88 -4.98 9.37
CA ALA A 208 -11.91 -5.02 7.89
C ALA A 208 -13.15 -5.51 7.10
N ALA A 209 -14.08 -6.24 7.71
CA ALA A 209 -15.19 -6.91 7.01
C ALA A 209 -16.35 -6.03 6.48
N GLU A 210 -16.23 -4.70 6.46
CA GLU A 210 -17.38 -3.78 6.27
C GLU A 210 -17.46 -3.10 4.88
N VAL A 211 -16.60 -3.45 3.91
CA VAL A 211 -16.54 -2.80 2.59
C VAL A 211 -17.06 -3.74 1.50
N THR A 212 -18.09 -3.32 0.78
CA THR A 212 -18.82 -4.15 -0.20
C THR A 212 -18.90 -3.50 -1.58
N VAL A 213 -19.29 -4.26 -2.61
CA VAL A 213 -19.60 -3.70 -3.93
C VAL A 213 -20.76 -2.72 -3.81
N GLY A 214 -20.61 -1.53 -4.39
CA GLY A 214 -21.53 -0.41 -4.20
C GLY A 214 -21.20 0.49 -3.01
N SER A 215 -20.28 0.08 -2.12
CA SER A 215 -19.74 0.98 -1.11
C SER A 215 -19.01 2.13 -1.79
N LYS A 216 -19.46 3.35 -1.51
CA LYS A 216 -18.75 4.56 -1.93
C LYS A 216 -17.54 4.70 -1.04
N ILE A 217 -16.34 4.74 -1.62
CA ILE A 217 -15.09 4.79 -0.90
C ILE A 217 -14.20 5.91 -1.43
N GLU A 218 -13.41 6.56 -0.58
CA GLU A 218 -12.33 7.44 -1.03
C GLU A 218 -11.02 6.67 -0.95
N VAL A 219 -10.29 6.52 -2.06
CA VAL A 219 -9.01 5.81 -2.10
C VAL A 219 -7.86 6.79 -2.35
N PHE A 220 -6.80 6.69 -1.57
CA PHE A 220 -5.67 7.63 -1.60
C PHE A 220 -4.61 7.26 -2.64
N TRP A 221 -4.45 8.09 -3.66
CA TRP A 221 -3.47 7.87 -4.73
C TRP A 221 -2.14 8.57 -4.47
N LYS A 222 -1.06 7.78 -4.50
CA LYS A 222 0.28 8.17 -4.00
C LYS A 222 1.08 9.03 -5.00
N ASP A 223 0.71 9.09 -6.27
CA ASP A 223 1.34 9.99 -7.24
C ASP A 223 0.77 11.42 -7.13
N ASP A 224 -0.44 11.54 -6.56
CA ASP A 224 -1.22 12.79 -6.54
C ASP A 224 -1.35 13.41 -5.14
N ASP A 225 -1.01 12.66 -4.07
CA ASP A 225 -1.16 13.07 -2.65
C ASP A 225 -2.61 13.46 -2.27
N CYS A 226 -3.58 12.77 -2.88
CA CYS A 226 -5.00 13.12 -2.92
C CYS A 226 -5.87 11.85 -2.76
N PHE A 227 -7.00 11.98 -2.05
CA PHE A 227 -8.05 10.95 -2.00
C PHE A 227 -9.03 11.16 -3.16
N TYR A 228 -9.30 10.09 -3.90
CA TYR A 228 -10.25 10.10 -5.00
C TYR A 228 -11.49 9.28 -4.61
N PRO A 229 -12.69 9.89 -4.61
CA PRO A 229 -13.92 9.16 -4.36
C PRO A 229 -14.21 8.25 -5.54
N GLY A 230 -14.66 7.03 -5.23
CA GLY A 230 -15.04 6.05 -6.21
C GLY A 230 -16.00 5.06 -5.60
N VAL A 231 -16.76 4.40 -6.46
CA VAL A 231 -17.65 3.32 -6.06
C VAL A 231 -16.93 2.02 -6.37
N VAL A 232 -16.86 1.12 -5.37
CA VAL A 232 -16.39 -0.23 -5.62
C VAL A 232 -17.37 -0.89 -6.57
N LYS A 233 -17.00 -0.99 -7.84
CA LYS A 233 -17.81 -1.58 -8.91
C LYS A 233 -17.91 -3.07 -8.77
N GLU A 234 -16.79 -3.67 -8.40
CA GLU A 234 -16.59 -5.10 -8.29
C GLU A 234 -15.28 -5.33 -7.54
N PHE A 235 -15.01 -6.55 -7.08
CA PHE A 235 -13.68 -6.94 -6.64
C PHE A 235 -13.15 -7.97 -7.62
N ASN A 236 -11.91 -7.82 -8.08
CA ASN A 236 -11.26 -8.76 -8.98
C ASN A 236 -10.94 -10.10 -8.26
N GLU A 237 -10.46 -11.09 -9.01
CA GLU A 237 -10.22 -12.46 -8.52
C GLU A 237 -9.17 -12.55 -7.38
N ASP A 238 -8.33 -11.52 -7.18
CA ASP A 238 -7.32 -11.43 -6.11
C ASP A 238 -7.81 -10.66 -4.85
N GLY A 239 -9.12 -10.40 -4.73
CA GLY A 239 -9.67 -9.62 -3.60
C GLY A 239 -9.44 -8.10 -3.68
N LYS A 240 -8.93 -7.60 -4.81
CA LYS A 240 -8.70 -6.18 -5.06
C LYS A 240 -9.97 -5.53 -5.59
N ALA A 241 -10.44 -4.46 -4.96
CA ALA A 241 -11.59 -3.70 -5.44
C ALA A 241 -11.26 -3.04 -6.78
N HIS A 242 -12.05 -3.35 -7.78
CA HIS A 242 -12.20 -2.52 -8.95
C HIS A 242 -13.05 -1.32 -8.55
N VAL A 243 -12.39 -0.17 -8.44
CA VAL A 243 -13.02 1.08 -8.05
C VAL A 243 -13.24 1.87 -9.33
N LEU A 244 -14.50 2.13 -9.67
CA LEU A 244 -14.82 3.19 -10.62
C LEU A 244 -14.70 4.48 -9.82
N TYR A 245 -13.69 5.25 -10.13
CA TYR A 245 -13.60 6.59 -9.61
C TYR A 245 -14.72 7.44 -10.16
N ASP A 246 -15.13 8.41 -9.36
CA ASP A 246 -16.07 9.42 -9.78
C ASP A 246 -15.54 10.01 -11.12
N ASP A 247 -14.23 10.19 -11.26
CA ASP A 247 -13.53 10.56 -12.49
C ASP A 247 -13.61 9.63 -13.71
N GLY A 248 -14.23 8.46 -13.52
CA GLY A 248 -14.59 7.40 -14.47
C GLY A 248 -13.45 6.68 -15.12
N GLU A 249 -12.26 6.83 -14.55
CA GLU A 249 -11.28 5.80 -14.63
C GLU A 249 -11.66 4.65 -13.71
N GLU A 250 -11.32 3.45 -14.16
CA GLU A 250 -11.55 2.23 -13.42
C GLU A 250 -10.19 1.62 -13.11
N GLU A 251 -9.95 1.39 -11.83
CA GLU A 251 -8.65 0.98 -11.34
C GLU A 251 -8.84 -0.16 -10.34
N THR A 252 -7.91 -1.11 -10.34
CA THR A 252 -8.05 -2.36 -9.60
C THR A 252 -7.08 -2.38 -8.42
N LEU A 253 -7.63 -2.23 -7.22
CA LEU A 253 -6.89 -1.82 -6.04
C LEU A 253 -7.07 -2.78 -4.90
N ASN A 254 -5.96 -3.27 -4.35
CA ASN A 254 -6.07 -4.07 -3.14
C ASN A 254 -6.43 -3.15 -1.98
N LEU A 255 -7.71 -3.10 -1.58
CA LEU A 255 -8.15 -2.21 -0.50
C LEU A 255 -7.47 -2.54 0.83
N SER A 256 -7.03 -3.78 1.04
CA SER A 256 -6.21 -4.14 2.21
C SER A 256 -4.79 -3.53 2.19
N GLU A 257 -4.30 -3.10 1.03
CA GLU A 257 -2.98 -2.49 0.82
C GLU A 257 -3.03 -0.99 0.47
N GLU A 258 -4.20 -0.48 0.07
CA GLU A 258 -4.45 0.93 -0.22
C GLU A 258 -5.09 1.65 0.99
N ASN A 259 -4.84 2.95 1.12
CA ASN A 259 -5.41 3.74 2.21
C ASN A 259 -6.75 4.33 1.74
N PHE A 260 -7.87 3.82 2.28
CA PHE A 260 -9.20 4.19 1.83
C PHE A 260 -10.21 4.39 2.99
N LYS A 261 -11.31 5.11 2.73
CA LYS A 261 -12.39 5.39 3.70
C LYS A 261 -13.76 5.08 3.09
N ILE A 262 -14.72 4.52 3.85
CA ILE A 262 -16.10 4.29 3.38
C ILE A 262 -16.95 5.56 3.61
N ILE A 263 -17.71 5.97 2.60
CA ILE A 263 -18.64 7.11 2.58
C ILE A 263 -20.08 6.54 2.59
N ASN A 264 -20.82 6.73 3.67
CA ASN A 264 -22.22 6.32 3.77
C ASN A 264 -23.15 7.43 3.25
N SER A 265 -23.97 7.18 2.23
CA SER A 265 -25.04 8.12 1.85
C SER A 265 -26.28 7.45 1.22
N VAL A 266 -27.44 7.87 1.73
CA VAL A 266 -28.82 7.49 1.36
C VAL A 266 -29.31 8.31 0.14
N SER A 267 -30.16 7.69 -0.71
CA SER A 267 -30.90 8.23 -1.88
C SER A 267 -31.98 9.28 -1.47
N GLU A 268 -32.65 10.13 -2.29
CA GLU A 268 -33.18 10.10 -3.67
C GLU A 268 -33.87 11.48 -4.01
N LEU A 269 -34.19 11.76 -5.29
CA LEU A 269 -35.15 12.78 -5.88
C LEU A 269 -34.72 14.28 -5.95
N THR A 270 -35.07 15.18 -6.89
CA THR A 270 -35.82 15.27 -8.19
C THR A 270 -35.54 16.65 -8.86
N ASP A 271 -35.96 16.81 -10.12
CA ASP A 271 -35.82 17.94 -11.09
C ASP A 271 -36.18 19.39 -10.65
N GLU A 272 -35.57 20.39 -11.33
CA GLU A 272 -36.17 21.57 -12.01
C GLU A 272 -35.27 22.84 -12.03
N ALA A 273 -35.55 23.72 -13.00
CA ALA A 273 -34.64 24.56 -13.75
C ALA A 273 -34.57 26.07 -13.38
N ALA A 274 -33.71 26.79 -14.14
CA ALA A 274 -33.85 28.17 -14.66
C ALA A 274 -33.05 29.33 -14.01
N ASP A 275 -32.25 29.98 -14.88
CA ASP A 275 -32.03 31.43 -15.13
C ASP A 275 -31.60 32.36 -13.96
N ALA A 276 -30.77 33.40 -14.06
CA ALA A 276 -30.38 34.25 -15.18
C ALA A 276 -29.10 35.08 -14.84
N ASP A 277 -28.48 35.57 -15.92
CA ASP A 277 -27.86 36.89 -16.12
C ASP A 277 -26.60 37.32 -15.34
N GLY A 278 -25.54 37.54 -16.12
CA GLY A 278 -24.27 38.08 -15.66
C GLY A 278 -24.14 39.59 -15.79
N GLU A 279 -22.98 40.10 -15.38
CA GLU A 279 -22.45 41.37 -15.87
C GLU A 279 -20.93 41.41 -15.72
N ASN A 280 -20.34 42.23 -16.58
CA ASN A 280 -19.05 42.09 -17.24
C ASN A 280 -18.15 43.26 -16.81
N ILE A 281 -16.98 43.04 -16.18
CA ILE A 281 -15.98 44.13 -15.99
C ILE A 281 -14.54 43.64 -16.16
N GLN A 282 -13.81 44.46 -16.90
CA GLN A 282 -12.54 44.27 -17.57
C GLN A 282 -11.28 44.35 -16.67
N ASN A 283 -10.37 43.41 -16.91
CA ASN A 283 -8.92 43.52 -17.17
C ASN A 283 -7.87 43.98 -16.12
N SER A 284 -6.81 43.15 -16.07
CA SER A 284 -5.36 43.40 -15.84
C SER A 284 -4.80 43.56 -14.41
N GLY A 285 -4.08 42.52 -13.95
CA GLY A 285 -3.23 42.53 -12.73
C GLY A 285 -2.70 41.14 -12.30
N GLY A 286 -1.97 40.44 -13.18
CA GLY A 286 -1.62 39.00 -13.16
C GLY A 286 -1.24 38.35 -11.82
N ASP A 287 0.01 38.43 -11.34
CA ASP A 287 0.50 37.34 -10.48
C ASP A 287 0.24 37.47 -8.97
N TYR A 288 -0.05 38.66 -8.45
CA TYR A 288 -0.36 38.85 -7.03
C TYR A 288 -1.85 38.69 -6.70
N GLU A 289 -2.74 38.96 -7.66
CA GLU A 289 -4.17 38.71 -7.51
C GLU A 289 -4.56 37.25 -7.77
N GLU A 290 -3.82 36.52 -8.60
CA GLU A 290 -4.09 35.09 -8.88
C GLU A 290 -4.09 34.22 -7.62
N ASN A 291 -3.16 34.46 -6.68
CA ASN A 291 -3.11 33.72 -5.42
C ASN A 291 -4.24 34.11 -4.44
N LYS A 292 -4.69 35.38 -4.44
CA LYS A 292 -5.84 35.82 -3.63
C LYS A 292 -7.17 35.32 -4.20
N ARG A 293 -7.34 35.34 -5.52
CA ARG A 293 -8.54 34.86 -6.22
C ARG A 293 -8.63 33.32 -6.22
N GLY A 294 -7.50 32.60 -6.27
CA GLY A 294 -7.46 31.14 -6.10
C GLY A 294 -7.93 30.69 -4.71
N GLY A 295 -7.49 31.39 -3.65
CA GLY A 295 -8.04 31.21 -2.30
C GLY A 295 -9.53 31.58 -2.20
N ALA A 296 -9.98 32.58 -2.97
CA ALA A 296 -11.39 32.98 -2.99
C ALA A 296 -12.30 31.94 -3.68
N VAL A 297 -11.87 31.34 -4.79
CA VAL A 297 -12.61 30.24 -5.45
C VAL A 297 -12.62 29.00 -4.55
N GLN A 298 -11.49 28.64 -3.95
CA GLN A 298 -11.42 27.52 -3.01
C GLN A 298 -12.33 27.74 -1.79
N ASN A 299 -12.31 28.94 -1.21
CA ASN A 299 -13.19 29.31 -0.09
C ASN A 299 -14.65 29.35 -0.52
N PHE A 300 -14.96 29.84 -1.72
CA PHE A 300 -16.31 29.86 -2.28
C PHE A 300 -16.86 28.46 -2.47
N LEU A 301 -16.08 27.53 -3.04
CA LEU A 301 -16.47 26.14 -3.26
C LEU A 301 -16.66 25.38 -1.95
N THR A 302 -15.68 25.48 -1.04
CA THR A 302 -15.76 24.86 0.28
C THR A 302 -16.96 25.40 1.06
N ARG A 303 -17.22 26.70 0.97
CA ARG A 303 -18.37 27.35 1.60
C ARG A 303 -19.69 26.90 1.00
N SER A 304 -19.80 26.89 -0.33
CA SER A 304 -21.01 26.49 -1.05
C SER A 304 -21.37 25.03 -0.78
N LEU A 305 -20.38 24.12 -0.76
CA LEU A 305 -20.57 22.72 -0.37
C LEU A 305 -20.98 22.59 1.10
N CYS A 306 -20.33 23.31 2.01
CA CYS A 306 -20.70 23.30 3.43
C CYS A 306 -22.11 23.86 3.67
N GLU A 307 -22.52 24.92 2.97
CA GLU A 307 -23.86 25.50 3.06
C GLU A 307 -24.92 24.54 2.50
N ARG A 308 -24.61 23.85 1.39
CA ARG A 308 -25.48 22.82 0.82
C ARG A 308 -25.67 21.61 1.75
N TRP A 309 -24.59 21.06 2.31
CA TRP A 309 -24.69 19.95 3.26
C TRP A 309 -25.48 20.33 4.52
N ARG A 310 -25.35 21.58 5.01
CA ARG A 310 -26.18 22.08 6.10
C ARG A 310 -27.67 22.13 5.73
N SER A 311 -27.97 22.48 4.47
CA SER A 311 -29.35 22.49 3.95
C SER A 311 -29.91 21.08 3.85
N GLU A 312 -29.15 20.13 3.31
CA GLU A 312 -29.59 18.74 3.09
C GLU A 312 -29.70 17.92 4.39
N LEU A 313 -28.79 18.14 5.36
CA LEU A 313 -28.73 17.37 6.61
C LEU A 313 -29.48 18.03 7.78
N GLY A 314 -30.02 19.25 7.58
CA GLY A 314 -30.71 20.03 8.61
C GLY A 314 -29.78 20.56 9.73
N GLN A 315 -30.32 21.37 10.64
CA GLN A 315 -29.51 21.97 11.73
C GLN A 315 -29.44 21.05 12.96
N SER A 316 -28.31 20.36 13.12
CA SER A 316 -28.03 19.58 14.32
C SER A 316 -26.53 19.58 14.66
N ARG A 317 -26.21 19.20 15.90
CA ARG A 317 -24.81 19.00 16.33
C ARG A 317 -24.11 17.89 15.53
N LEU A 318 -24.88 16.89 15.07
CA LEU A 318 -24.37 15.82 14.20
C LEU A 318 -24.09 16.35 12.79
N THR A 319 -24.92 17.27 12.28
CA THR A 319 -24.71 17.92 10.98
C THR A 319 -23.42 18.74 10.99
N GLU A 320 -23.19 19.55 12.03
CA GLU A 320 -21.93 20.32 12.11
C GLU A 320 -20.71 19.42 12.23
N LEU A 321 -20.83 18.25 12.86
CA LEU A 321 -19.76 17.26 12.90
C LEU A 321 -19.53 16.63 11.51
N ALA A 322 -20.59 16.25 10.79
CA ALA A 322 -20.51 15.72 9.43
C ALA A 322 -19.89 16.73 8.46
N VAL A 323 -20.33 18.00 8.49
CA VAL A 323 -19.77 19.10 7.70
C VAL A 323 -18.30 19.34 8.06
N THR A 324 -17.94 19.25 9.34
CA THR A 324 -16.54 19.38 9.78
C THR A 324 -15.68 18.22 9.30
N MET A 325 -16.19 16.97 9.31
CA MET A 325 -15.48 15.81 8.79
C MET A 325 -15.19 15.96 7.29
N GLN A 326 -16.20 16.34 6.52
CA GLN A 326 -16.09 16.56 5.08
C GLN A 326 -15.13 17.72 4.77
N ARG A 327 -15.29 18.87 5.44
CA ARG A 327 -14.38 20.01 5.29
C ARG A 327 -12.94 19.67 5.66
N LYS A 328 -12.71 18.85 6.70
CA LYS A 328 -11.34 18.41 7.06
C LYS A 328 -10.74 17.47 6.02
N ALA A 329 -11.52 16.53 5.49
CA ALA A 329 -11.08 15.65 4.40
C ALA A 329 -10.74 16.44 3.13
N LEU A 330 -11.53 17.48 2.82
CA LEU A 330 -11.27 18.43 1.74
C LEU A 330 -9.99 19.27 1.98
N LEU A 331 -9.77 19.77 3.21
CA LEU A 331 -8.60 20.59 3.56
C LEU A 331 -7.29 19.79 3.72
N ASP A 332 -7.32 18.46 3.69
CA ASP A 332 -6.12 17.65 3.52
C ASP A 332 -5.47 17.93 2.13
N THR A 333 -4.24 17.46 1.92
CA THR A 333 -3.40 17.80 0.75
C THR A 333 -4.07 17.71 -0.63
N THR A 334 -5.13 16.91 -0.75
CA THR A 334 -6.08 16.84 -1.87
C THR A 334 -6.47 18.21 -2.43
N MET A 335 -7.10 19.13 -1.66
CA MET A 335 -7.51 20.44 -2.22
C MET A 335 -6.35 21.38 -2.53
N SER A 336 -5.25 21.31 -1.77
CA SER A 336 -4.05 22.12 -2.04
C SER A 336 -3.40 21.73 -3.38
N ASN A 337 -3.56 20.48 -3.82
CA ASN A 337 -3.06 19.99 -5.10
C ASN A 337 -4.08 20.12 -6.23
N TYR A 338 -5.36 19.98 -5.91
CA TYR A 338 -6.48 19.98 -6.84
C TYR A 338 -6.94 21.38 -7.26
N GLY A 339 -7.04 22.31 -6.31
CA GLY A 339 -7.58 23.66 -6.53
C GLY A 339 -6.89 24.44 -7.66
N PRO A 340 -5.54 24.47 -7.71
CA PRO A 340 -4.82 25.10 -8.82
C PRO A 340 -5.10 24.46 -10.18
N LYS A 341 -5.32 23.14 -10.24
CA LYS A 341 -5.56 22.39 -11.49
C LYS A 341 -6.97 22.62 -12.01
N ALA A 342 -7.98 22.50 -11.14
CA ALA A 342 -9.36 22.84 -11.46
C ALA A 342 -9.47 24.31 -11.93
N ARG A 343 -8.79 25.24 -11.24
CA ARG A 343 -8.75 26.65 -11.64
C ARG A 343 -8.18 26.83 -13.06
N ARG A 344 -7.10 26.13 -13.42
CA ARG A 344 -6.53 26.21 -14.78
C ARG A 344 -7.54 25.79 -15.84
N PHE A 345 -8.35 24.76 -15.56
CA PHE A 345 -9.42 24.33 -16.47
C PHE A 345 -10.56 25.35 -16.58
N ILE A 346 -11.00 25.93 -15.46
CA ILE A 346 -12.04 26.97 -15.44
C ILE A 346 -11.61 28.18 -16.27
N LEU A 347 -10.38 28.67 -16.06
CA LEU A 347 -9.83 29.79 -16.84
C LEU A 347 -9.75 29.49 -18.34
N PHE A 348 -9.35 28.27 -18.70
CA PHE A 348 -9.37 27.83 -20.10
C PHE A 348 -10.79 27.89 -20.68
N CYS A 349 -11.78 27.36 -19.97
CA CYS A 349 -13.16 27.37 -20.41
C CYS A 349 -13.72 28.79 -20.57
N GLU A 350 -13.46 29.67 -19.60
CA GLU A 350 -13.84 31.09 -19.66
C GLU A 350 -13.21 31.78 -20.88
N GLN A 351 -11.91 31.60 -21.09
CA GLN A 351 -11.18 32.17 -22.23
C GLN A 351 -11.73 31.69 -23.57
N HIS A 352 -12.16 30.42 -23.64
CA HIS A 352 -12.70 29.82 -24.85
C HIS A 352 -14.23 29.86 -24.95
N GLN A 353 -14.90 30.60 -24.07
CA GLN A 353 -16.38 30.74 -24.03
C GLN A 353 -17.10 29.38 -23.99
N ARG A 354 -16.59 28.47 -23.17
CA ARG A 354 -17.15 27.13 -22.97
C ARG A 354 -17.71 26.99 -21.56
N PRO A 355 -18.80 26.23 -21.37
CA PRO A 355 -19.26 25.90 -20.03
C PRO A 355 -18.20 25.01 -19.38
N TRP A 356 -17.71 25.47 -18.22
CA TRP A 356 -16.82 24.69 -17.38
C TRP A 356 -17.58 23.75 -16.43
N LEU A 357 -18.89 23.98 -16.24
CA LEU A 357 -19.80 23.10 -15.50
C LEU A 357 -21.25 23.17 -16.06
N PRO A 358 -21.88 22.04 -16.42
CA PRO A 358 -21.19 20.79 -16.78
C PRO A 358 -20.35 21.02 -18.04
N ALA A 359 -19.07 20.67 -17.97
CA ALA A 359 -18.25 20.61 -19.17
C ALA A 359 -18.57 19.35 -19.99
N SER A 360 -18.28 19.40 -21.28
CA SER A 360 -18.43 18.25 -22.19
C SER A 360 -17.09 17.52 -22.37
N GLU A 361 -17.12 16.25 -22.79
CA GLU A 361 -15.92 15.49 -23.20
C GLU A 361 -15.13 16.27 -24.26
N ALA A 362 -15.81 16.92 -25.21
CA ALA A 362 -15.18 17.76 -26.23
C ALA A 362 -14.43 18.98 -25.63
N THR A 363 -14.96 19.59 -24.58
CA THR A 363 -14.28 20.68 -23.86
C THR A 363 -12.99 20.17 -23.21
N VAL A 364 -13.01 18.97 -22.62
CA VAL A 364 -11.82 18.35 -22.03
C VAL A 364 -10.77 18.01 -23.09
N LEU A 365 -11.17 17.47 -24.25
CA LEU A 365 -10.23 17.18 -25.34
C LEU A 365 -9.52 18.44 -25.84
N LEU A 366 -10.23 19.56 -25.95
CA LEU A 366 -9.64 20.85 -26.32
C LEU A 366 -8.70 21.39 -25.24
N TYR A 367 -9.03 21.16 -23.97
CA TYR A 367 -8.14 21.51 -22.86
C TYR A 367 -6.84 20.70 -22.91
N ILE A 368 -6.90 19.38 -23.13
CA ILE A 368 -5.70 18.55 -23.29
C ILE A 368 -4.85 19.04 -24.47
N ALA A 369 -5.49 19.39 -25.58
CA ALA A 369 -4.80 19.95 -26.74
C ALA A 369 -4.16 21.33 -26.45
N SER A 370 -4.80 22.18 -25.64
CA SER A 370 -4.20 23.45 -25.23
C SER A 370 -3.00 23.24 -24.31
N LEU A 371 -3.07 22.29 -23.38
CA LEU A 371 -1.94 21.94 -22.52
C LEU A 371 -0.75 21.40 -23.31
N LEU A 372 -1.01 20.62 -24.37
CA LEU A 372 0.03 20.17 -25.29
C LEU A 372 0.67 21.34 -26.03
N LYS A 373 -0.16 22.27 -26.53
CA LYS A 373 0.31 23.47 -27.24
C LYS A 373 1.13 24.41 -26.35
N ASP A 374 0.73 24.57 -25.09
CA ASP A 374 1.45 25.39 -24.11
C ASP A 374 2.84 24.81 -23.76
N GLY A 375 3.05 23.50 -23.97
CA GLY A 375 4.31 22.79 -23.73
C GLY A 375 4.70 22.63 -22.26
N GLY A 376 3.99 23.28 -21.32
CA GLY A 376 4.36 23.32 -19.90
C GLY A 376 3.99 22.08 -19.08
N ILE A 377 3.18 21.15 -19.60
CA ILE A 377 2.69 19.97 -18.86
C ILE A 377 2.98 18.70 -19.66
N LYS A 378 3.70 17.76 -19.03
CA LYS A 378 3.96 16.44 -19.57
C LYS A 378 2.72 15.56 -19.45
N SER A 379 2.52 14.66 -20.42
CA SER A 379 1.44 13.66 -20.42
C SER A 379 1.41 12.83 -19.12
N ALA A 380 2.56 12.44 -18.59
CA ALA A 380 2.67 11.72 -17.31
C ALA A 380 2.20 12.53 -16.08
N SER A 381 2.05 13.86 -16.21
CA SER A 381 1.57 14.75 -15.15
C SER A 381 0.13 15.23 -15.40
N LEU A 382 -0.53 14.74 -16.45
CA LEU A 382 -1.86 15.17 -16.86
C LEU A 382 -2.96 14.59 -15.97
N GLN A 383 -2.75 13.38 -15.43
CA GLN A 383 -3.77 12.67 -14.66
C GLN A 383 -4.34 13.46 -13.48
N PRO A 384 -3.52 14.10 -12.62
CA PRO A 384 -4.02 15.00 -11.59
C PRO A 384 -4.94 16.13 -12.07
N TYR A 385 -4.81 16.58 -13.33
CA TYR A 385 -5.69 17.62 -13.89
C TYR A 385 -7.04 17.06 -14.30
N LEU A 386 -7.06 15.85 -14.89
CA LEU A 386 -8.28 15.18 -15.33
C LEU A 386 -9.11 14.77 -14.12
N SER A 387 -8.51 14.12 -13.13
CA SER A 387 -9.18 13.79 -11.88
C SER A 387 -9.62 15.05 -11.13
N ALA A 388 -8.89 16.17 -11.28
CA ALA A 388 -9.34 17.44 -10.72
C ALA A 388 -10.59 18.02 -11.39
N ILE A 389 -10.71 17.88 -12.71
CA ILE A 389 -11.92 18.29 -13.43
C ILE A 389 -13.09 17.41 -13.00
N ASN A 390 -12.86 16.11 -12.89
CA ASN A 390 -13.88 15.15 -12.60
C ASN A 390 -14.44 15.24 -11.17
N ASN A 391 -13.58 15.18 -10.13
CA ASN A 391 -14.08 15.28 -8.75
C ASN A 391 -14.89 16.58 -8.56
N TYR A 392 -14.56 17.65 -9.29
CA TYR A 392 -15.29 18.90 -9.23
C TYR A 392 -16.73 18.76 -9.73
N HIS A 393 -16.88 18.04 -10.84
CA HIS A 393 -18.18 17.74 -11.42
C HIS A 393 -18.97 16.84 -10.46
N GLU A 394 -18.37 15.78 -9.92
CA GLU A 394 -19.07 14.87 -9.00
C GLU A 394 -19.43 15.51 -7.66
N ASP A 395 -18.58 16.37 -7.09
CA ASP A 395 -18.87 17.16 -5.89
C ASP A 395 -20.17 17.98 -6.07
N LEU A 396 -20.46 18.38 -7.30
CA LEU A 396 -21.65 19.13 -7.69
C LEU A 396 -22.74 18.25 -8.34
N ARG A 397 -22.58 16.93 -8.30
CA ARG A 397 -23.48 15.89 -8.82
C ARG A 397 -23.64 15.87 -10.35
N PHE A 398 -22.65 16.39 -11.07
CA PHE A 398 -22.53 16.22 -12.52
C PHE A 398 -21.65 15.00 -12.85
N PRO A 399 -21.85 14.34 -14.00
CA PRO A 399 -20.91 13.34 -14.49
C PRO A 399 -19.54 13.98 -14.80
N GLY A 400 -18.46 13.34 -14.36
CA GLY A 400 -17.11 13.67 -14.80
C GLY A 400 -16.96 13.69 -16.33
N PRO A 401 -16.50 14.79 -16.93
CA PRO A 401 -16.34 14.88 -18.39
C PRO A 401 -14.96 14.44 -18.87
N ALA A 402 -14.01 14.24 -17.95
CA ALA A 402 -12.63 13.85 -18.24
C ALA A 402 -12.39 12.34 -18.08
N LYS A 403 -13.45 11.54 -18.29
CA LYS A 403 -13.43 10.07 -18.35
C LYS A 403 -13.63 9.56 -19.77
N GLY A 404 -13.17 8.34 -20.03
CA GLY A 404 -13.60 7.55 -21.18
C GLY A 404 -12.62 7.47 -22.35
N ARG A 405 -13.02 6.71 -23.38
CA ARG A 405 -12.11 6.27 -24.46
C ARG A 405 -11.49 7.41 -25.25
N ALA A 406 -12.22 8.52 -25.47
CA ALA A 406 -11.69 9.64 -26.24
C ALA A 406 -10.59 10.37 -25.45
N VAL A 407 -10.83 10.60 -24.16
CA VAL A 407 -9.85 11.20 -23.24
C VAL A 407 -8.60 10.32 -23.15
N THR A 408 -8.73 9.02 -22.91
CA THR A 408 -7.59 8.09 -22.86
C THR A 408 -6.76 8.12 -24.16
N ARG A 409 -7.43 8.16 -25.32
CA ARG A 409 -6.75 8.28 -26.63
C ARG A 409 -6.03 9.62 -26.77
N ALA A 410 -6.60 10.71 -26.27
CA ALA A 410 -5.96 12.02 -26.28
C ALA A 410 -4.72 12.08 -25.39
N VAL A 411 -4.77 11.51 -24.17
CA VAL A 411 -3.59 11.40 -23.28
C VAL A 411 -2.48 10.59 -23.97
N LYS A 412 -2.81 9.44 -24.57
CA LYS A 412 -1.84 8.63 -25.33
C LYS A 412 -1.28 9.36 -26.56
N GLY A 413 -2.13 10.10 -27.27
CA GLY A 413 -1.71 10.94 -28.39
C GLY A 413 -0.75 12.04 -27.95
N MET A 414 -1.05 12.73 -26.85
CA MET A 414 -0.16 13.72 -26.23
C MET A 414 1.21 13.12 -25.90
N ALA A 415 1.23 11.94 -25.25
CA ALA A 415 2.47 11.26 -24.92
C ALA A 415 3.30 10.91 -26.16
N THR A 416 2.65 10.47 -27.24
CA THR A 416 3.31 10.14 -28.51
C THR A 416 3.93 11.38 -29.15
N ILE A 417 3.17 12.47 -29.24
CA ILE A 417 3.65 13.74 -29.82
C ILE A 417 4.81 14.32 -28.99
N GLN A 418 4.69 14.31 -27.67
CA GLN A 418 5.77 14.79 -26.80
C GLN A 418 7.06 13.96 -26.94
N ALA A 419 6.94 12.64 -27.10
CA ALA A 419 8.09 11.78 -27.34
C ALA A 419 8.75 12.05 -28.71
N GLU A 420 7.96 12.24 -29.76
CA GLU A 420 8.46 12.60 -31.10
C GLU A 420 9.20 13.95 -31.08
N LEU A 421 8.64 14.96 -30.41
CA LEU A 421 9.28 16.28 -30.24
C LEU A 421 10.58 16.19 -29.43
N ALA A 422 10.59 15.43 -28.33
CA ALA A 422 11.79 15.24 -27.51
C ALA A 422 12.95 14.61 -28.28
N VAL A 423 12.66 13.65 -29.17
CA VAL A 423 13.66 13.03 -30.05
C VAL A 423 14.18 14.03 -31.10
N GLN A 424 13.30 14.83 -31.69
CA GLN A 424 13.66 15.84 -32.70
C GLN A 424 14.53 16.96 -32.11
N GLU A 425 14.28 17.35 -30.86
CA GLU A 425 14.99 18.42 -30.15
C GLU A 425 16.25 17.94 -29.41
N GLU A 426 16.64 16.66 -29.56
CA GLU A 426 17.70 16.00 -28.77
C GLU A 426 17.55 16.19 -27.24
N ASN A 427 16.32 16.41 -26.78
CA ASN A 427 15.98 16.69 -25.39
C ASN A 427 15.46 15.41 -24.71
N ILE A 428 16.30 14.39 -24.67
CA ILE A 428 15.97 13.09 -24.07
C ILE A 428 16.07 13.21 -22.54
N GLU A 429 14.97 12.88 -21.85
CA GLU A 429 14.90 12.97 -20.40
C GLU A 429 15.87 12.00 -19.71
N THR A 430 16.63 12.51 -18.75
CA THR A 430 17.54 11.69 -17.94
C THR A 430 16.75 10.86 -16.93
N GLN A 431 17.20 9.63 -16.68
CA GLN A 431 16.53 8.74 -15.74
C GLN A 431 16.99 9.03 -14.31
N ARG A 432 16.04 9.13 -13.36
CA ARG A 432 16.39 9.20 -11.94
C ARG A 432 17.06 7.89 -11.49
N THR A 433 18.29 8.00 -11.00
CA THR A 433 19.07 6.83 -10.54
C THR A 433 19.07 6.71 -9.02
N TRP A 434 19.53 5.58 -8.50
CA TRP A 434 19.69 5.31 -7.08
C TRP A 434 21.03 5.91 -6.58
N LEU A 435 21.05 6.48 -5.38
CA LEU A 435 22.28 7.04 -4.80
C LEU A 435 23.17 5.90 -4.26
N PRO A 436 24.40 5.72 -4.77
CA PRO A 436 25.26 4.62 -4.33
C PRO A 436 25.72 4.72 -2.88
N ALA A 437 25.85 3.57 -2.20
CA ALA A 437 26.32 3.51 -0.80
C ALA A 437 27.71 4.15 -0.64
N ALA A 438 28.61 4.01 -1.62
CA ALA A 438 29.91 4.67 -1.63
C ALA A 438 29.82 6.20 -1.57
N HIS A 439 28.84 6.81 -2.26
CA HIS A 439 28.61 8.25 -2.17
C HIS A 439 28.10 8.63 -0.77
N VAL A 440 27.18 7.85 -0.20
CA VAL A 440 26.70 8.07 1.18
C VAL A 440 27.82 7.89 2.21
N ARG A 441 28.74 6.95 1.99
CA ARG A 441 29.93 6.76 2.83
C ARG A 441 30.83 8.00 2.82
N ARG A 442 31.10 8.58 1.64
CA ARG A 442 31.84 9.84 1.51
C ARG A 442 31.14 11.00 2.22
N VAL A 443 29.81 11.08 2.11
CA VAL A 443 28.99 12.07 2.84
C VAL A 443 29.13 11.90 4.35
N HIS A 444 29.02 10.66 4.83
CA HIS A 444 29.11 10.35 6.25
C HIS A 444 30.47 10.75 6.83
N GLU A 445 31.56 10.42 6.12
CA GLU A 445 32.92 10.79 6.54
C GLU A 445 33.17 12.30 6.49
N ALA A 446 32.64 13.00 5.47
CA ALA A 446 32.77 14.45 5.35
C ALA A 446 32.04 15.17 6.48
N ALA A 447 30.84 14.70 6.85
CA ALA A 447 30.05 15.25 7.95
C ALA A 447 30.79 15.20 9.29
N LEU A 448 31.49 14.10 9.57
CA LEU A 448 32.26 13.92 10.81
C LEU A 448 33.51 14.79 10.86
N LYS A 449 34.04 15.20 9.71
CA LYS A 449 35.23 16.08 9.61
C LYS A 449 34.87 17.57 9.61
N LEU A 450 33.63 17.92 9.26
CA LEU A 450 33.17 19.30 9.15
C LEU A 450 32.82 19.86 10.52
N THR A 451 33.62 20.76 11.07
CA THR A 451 33.26 21.55 12.26
C THR A 451 32.75 22.93 11.84
N PRO A 452 31.43 23.20 11.86
CA PRO A 452 30.88 24.45 11.35
C PRO A 452 31.35 25.68 12.14
N ARG A 453 31.88 26.65 11.41
CA ARG A 453 32.28 27.98 11.89
C ARG A 453 31.43 29.09 11.29
N SER A 454 30.72 28.81 10.20
CA SER A 454 29.76 29.72 9.56
C SER A 454 28.34 29.12 9.46
N PRO A 455 27.30 29.96 9.26
CA PRO A 455 25.96 29.48 8.97
C PRO A 455 25.88 28.60 7.71
N GLU A 456 26.72 28.85 6.71
CA GLU A 456 26.78 28.06 5.47
C GLU A 456 27.32 26.65 5.72
N GLU A 457 28.39 26.53 6.50
CA GLU A 457 28.94 25.24 6.91
C GLU A 457 27.95 24.46 7.79
N LEU A 458 27.15 25.16 8.61
CA LEU A 458 26.10 24.51 9.40
C LEU A 458 24.95 24.00 8.52
N ARG A 459 24.56 24.75 7.48
CA ARG A 459 23.60 24.27 6.47
C ARG A 459 24.14 23.07 5.68
N LEU A 460 25.44 23.03 5.43
CA LEU A 460 26.10 21.89 4.80
C LEU A 460 26.13 20.67 5.73
N LEU A 461 26.48 20.83 7.02
CA LEU A 461 26.43 19.76 8.01
C LEU A 461 25.00 19.18 8.12
N ARG A 462 23.98 20.04 8.16
CA ARG A 462 22.57 19.62 8.11
C ARG A 462 22.30 18.75 6.87
N ALA A 463 22.75 19.20 5.69
CA ALA A 463 22.51 18.49 4.45
C ALA A 463 23.20 17.11 4.45
N PHE A 464 24.44 17.02 4.94
CA PHE A 464 25.13 15.74 5.11
C PHE A 464 24.40 14.81 6.07
N ALA A 465 24.06 15.30 7.27
CA ALA A 465 23.34 14.52 8.28
C ALA A 465 21.99 14.02 7.74
N TYR A 466 21.24 14.88 7.05
CA TYR A 466 19.99 14.54 6.40
C TYR A 466 20.15 13.40 5.38
N VAL A 467 21.16 13.46 4.49
CA VAL A 467 21.36 12.43 3.46
C VAL A 467 21.61 11.06 4.10
N VAL A 468 22.47 10.99 5.13
CA VAL A 468 22.76 9.73 5.83
C VAL A 468 21.53 9.23 6.56
N VAL A 469 20.84 10.08 7.34
CA VAL A 469 19.63 9.69 8.09
C VAL A 469 18.53 9.23 7.13
N ALA A 470 18.28 9.95 6.04
CA ALA A 470 17.30 9.57 5.03
C ALA A 470 17.65 8.23 4.36
N PHE A 471 18.94 7.96 4.13
CA PHE A 471 19.41 6.69 3.55
C PHE A 471 19.18 5.52 4.51
N VAL A 472 19.64 5.59 5.76
CA VAL A 472 19.52 4.48 6.72
C VAL A 472 18.08 4.23 7.19
N THR A 473 17.21 5.24 7.10
CA THR A 473 15.78 5.13 7.44
C THR A 473 14.88 4.81 6.24
N PHE A 474 15.43 4.71 5.03
CA PHE A 474 14.65 4.56 3.78
C PHE A 474 13.62 5.70 3.63
N GLY A 475 13.90 6.86 4.22
CA GLY A 475 12.96 7.94 4.40
C GLY A 475 12.47 8.52 3.08
N ARG A 476 11.17 8.81 2.98
CA ARG A 476 10.68 9.69 1.90
C ARG A 476 11.14 11.12 2.17
N PRO A 477 11.39 11.95 1.13
CA PRO A 477 11.82 13.34 1.31
C PRO A 477 10.89 14.18 2.18
N ASP A 478 9.58 14.07 2.00
CA ASP A 478 8.57 14.81 2.76
C ASP A 478 8.54 14.38 4.23
N THR A 479 8.58 13.08 4.52
CA THR A 479 8.65 12.56 5.89
C THR A 479 10.00 12.88 6.55
N GLY A 480 11.09 12.71 5.80
CA GLY A 480 12.46 12.94 6.28
C GLY A 480 12.72 14.41 6.61
N THR A 481 12.25 15.35 5.79
CA THR A 481 12.40 16.80 6.04
C THR A 481 11.48 17.30 7.17
N SER A 482 10.43 16.56 7.51
CA SER A 482 9.44 16.94 8.51
C SER A 482 9.57 16.21 9.85
N LEU A 483 10.75 15.64 10.12
CA LEU A 483 11.07 15.05 11.42
C LEU A 483 10.89 16.06 12.55
N SER A 484 10.39 15.52 13.66
CA SER A 484 10.05 16.24 14.87
C SER A 484 11.08 15.86 15.94
N ARG A 485 11.68 16.86 16.61
CA ARG A 485 12.77 16.65 17.55
C ARG A 485 12.36 15.77 18.71
N GLN A 486 11.15 15.96 19.25
CA GLN A 486 10.61 15.10 20.30
C GLN A 486 10.40 13.63 19.87
N HIS A 487 10.48 13.33 18.56
CA HIS A 487 10.28 11.99 17.98
C HIS A 487 11.56 11.41 17.38
N VAL A 488 12.69 12.10 17.51
CA VAL A 488 14.02 11.58 17.26
C VAL A 488 14.63 11.25 18.63
N HIS A 489 15.00 9.99 18.83
CA HIS A 489 15.54 9.54 20.11
C HIS A 489 16.90 8.88 19.91
N CYS A 490 17.90 9.44 20.58
CA CYS A 490 19.22 8.86 20.74
C CYS A 490 19.26 8.10 22.07
N GLY A 491 18.88 6.81 22.06
CA GLY A 491 18.92 5.97 23.24
C GLY A 491 20.33 5.44 23.53
N ASP A 492 20.51 4.71 24.64
CA ASP A 492 21.83 4.18 25.02
C ASP A 492 22.38 3.14 24.02
N SER A 493 21.49 2.39 23.36
CA SER A 493 21.85 1.27 22.47
C SER A 493 21.37 1.42 21.02
N GLU A 494 20.49 2.38 20.73
CA GLU A 494 19.88 2.55 19.42
C GLU A 494 19.55 4.02 19.10
N PHE A 495 19.57 4.32 17.80
CA PHE A 495 18.88 5.44 17.20
C PHE A 495 17.45 5.04 16.92
N SER A 496 16.47 5.88 17.24
CA SER A 496 15.10 5.65 16.80
C SER A 496 14.37 6.91 16.37
N VAL A 497 13.49 6.74 15.38
CA VAL A 497 12.71 7.84 14.81
C VAL A 497 11.25 7.40 14.71
N VAL A 498 10.35 8.20 15.26
CA VAL A 498 8.90 8.04 15.09
C VAL A 498 8.42 8.94 13.95
N LEU A 499 7.88 8.33 12.90
CA LEU A 499 7.49 9.04 11.69
C LEU A 499 6.04 9.54 11.82
N LEU A 500 5.88 10.82 12.16
CA LEU A 500 4.54 11.41 12.34
C LEU A 500 3.81 11.70 11.03
N LYS A 501 4.55 12.20 10.04
CA LYS A 501 4.03 12.76 8.78
C LYS A 501 4.38 11.84 7.62
N GLU A 502 3.84 10.64 7.66
CA GLU A 502 3.96 9.67 6.59
C GLU A 502 2.82 9.81 5.59
N LYS A 503 3.15 10.03 4.31
CA LYS A 503 2.17 10.02 3.21
C LYS A 503 1.33 8.73 3.25
N GLY A 504 0.00 8.88 3.28
CA GLY A 504 -0.97 7.77 3.39
C GLY A 504 -1.12 7.18 4.81
N ARG A 505 -0.39 7.66 5.81
CA ARG A 505 -0.52 7.22 7.22
C ARG A 505 -0.58 8.39 8.21
N ARG A 506 -0.77 9.63 7.71
CA ARG A 506 -0.81 10.85 8.53
C ARG A 506 -1.89 10.78 9.63
N HIS A 507 -3.02 10.13 9.35
CA HIS A 507 -4.14 9.99 10.29
C HIS A 507 -4.07 8.75 11.19
N HIS A 508 -3.13 7.83 10.96
CA HIS A 508 -3.01 6.63 11.79
C HIS A 508 -2.64 7.02 13.22
N LEU A 509 -3.33 6.45 14.22
CA LEU A 509 -3.06 6.69 15.63
C LEU A 509 -1.73 6.06 16.06
N VAL A 510 -1.43 4.86 15.56
CA VAL A 510 -0.14 4.19 15.78
C VAL A 510 0.84 4.67 14.73
N LYS A 511 1.90 5.35 15.18
CA LYS A 511 2.99 5.82 14.31
C LYS A 511 4.09 4.79 14.22
N ARG A 512 4.68 4.66 13.02
CA ARG A 512 5.78 3.74 12.78
C ARG A 512 7.04 4.28 13.45
N ARG A 513 7.66 3.44 14.28
CA ARG A 513 8.97 3.69 14.89
C ARG A 513 10.01 2.87 14.15
N LEU A 514 11.04 3.54 13.65
CA LEU A 514 12.23 2.90 13.09
C LEU A 514 13.30 2.86 14.16
N CYS A 515 13.93 1.71 14.35
CA CYS A 515 15.02 1.50 15.31
C CYS A 515 16.26 0.98 14.58
N ILE A 516 17.40 1.63 14.80
CA ILE A 516 18.70 1.27 14.25
C ILE A 516 19.67 1.13 15.44
N PRO A 517 20.12 -0.08 15.78
CA PRO A 517 21.12 -0.26 16.83
C PRO A 517 22.40 0.50 16.49
N TRP A 518 23.08 1.10 17.47
CA TRP A 518 24.33 1.83 17.22
C TRP A 518 25.42 0.95 16.60
N LYS A 519 25.42 -0.35 16.96
CA LYS A 519 26.29 -1.36 16.37
C LYS A 519 25.94 -1.75 14.94
N GLY A 520 24.74 -1.37 14.46
CA GLY A 520 24.24 -1.73 13.14
C GLY A 520 24.88 -0.88 12.03
N VAL A 521 25.00 0.42 12.27
CA VAL A 521 25.68 1.34 11.36
C VAL A 521 26.76 2.08 12.14
N ALA A 522 28.02 1.74 11.89
CA ALA A 522 29.15 2.38 12.58
C ALA A 522 29.12 3.91 12.37
N LEU A 523 29.64 4.68 13.34
CA LEU A 523 29.73 6.14 13.27
C LEU A 523 28.40 6.92 13.15
N LEU A 524 27.25 6.24 13.07
CA LEU A 524 25.94 6.89 12.99
C LEU A 524 25.64 7.67 14.27
N LYS A 525 26.05 7.15 15.43
CA LYS A 525 25.87 7.82 16.72
C LYS A 525 26.62 9.15 16.73
N GLU A 526 27.90 9.10 16.36
CA GLU A 526 28.80 10.24 16.29
C GLU A 526 28.27 11.30 15.32
N LEU A 527 27.70 10.89 14.17
CA LEU A 527 27.09 11.83 13.23
C LEU A 527 25.87 12.54 13.82
N VAL A 528 24.97 11.79 14.46
CA VAL A 528 23.74 12.36 15.04
C VAL A 528 24.07 13.29 16.20
N GLU A 529 24.96 12.86 17.11
CA GLU A 529 25.45 13.69 18.22
C GLU A 529 26.16 14.95 17.72
N HIS A 530 26.96 14.84 16.66
CA HIS A 530 27.65 15.98 16.05
C HIS A 530 26.66 16.99 15.44
N TRP A 531 25.63 16.51 14.75
CA TRP A 531 24.55 17.35 14.25
C TRP A 531 23.79 18.04 15.40
N GLU A 532 23.30 17.28 16.37
CA GLU A 532 22.50 17.82 17.49
C GLU A 532 23.29 18.85 18.31
N PHE A 533 24.57 18.59 18.56
CA PHE A 533 25.45 19.52 19.27
C PHE A 533 25.54 20.89 18.57
N HIS A 534 25.82 20.91 17.26
CA HIS A 534 25.95 22.16 16.51
C HIS A 534 24.59 22.84 16.27
N HIS A 535 23.53 22.05 16.09
CA HIS A 535 22.15 22.53 15.95
C HIS A 535 21.69 23.24 17.22
N ASP A 536 21.78 22.59 18.38
CA ASP A 536 21.39 23.16 19.67
C ASP A 536 22.25 24.38 20.03
N THR A 537 23.55 24.34 19.72
CA THR A 537 24.45 25.49 19.90
C THR A 537 24.01 26.70 19.06
N ALA A 538 23.58 26.49 17.81
CA ALA A 538 23.11 27.57 16.96
C ALA A 538 21.82 28.21 17.48
N TRP A 539 20.87 27.39 17.96
CA TRP A 539 19.65 27.89 18.59
C TRP A 539 19.93 28.66 19.88
N SER A 540 20.80 28.13 20.74
CA SER A 540 21.23 28.81 21.97
C SER A 540 21.84 30.19 21.67
N LYS A 541 22.72 30.29 20.66
CA LYS A 541 23.33 31.57 20.22
C LYS A 541 22.33 32.56 19.63
N SER A 542 21.28 32.08 18.97
CA SER A 542 20.28 32.94 18.34
C SER A 542 19.40 33.71 19.34
N GLY A 543 19.30 33.22 20.58
CA GLY A 543 18.37 33.75 21.59
C GLY A 543 16.89 33.44 21.34
N ASN A 544 16.56 32.79 20.22
CA ASN A 544 15.19 32.39 19.88
C ASN A 544 14.82 31.04 20.50
N THR A 545 13.53 30.83 20.75
CA THR A 545 13.01 29.52 21.15
C THR A 545 13.14 28.53 20.00
N GLN A 546 13.83 27.42 20.25
CA GLN A 546 13.99 26.34 19.30
C GLN A 546 12.64 25.66 19.02
N PRO A 547 12.21 25.55 17.75
CA PRO A 547 10.99 24.86 17.37
C PRO A 547 11.18 23.33 17.38
N ASP A 548 10.07 22.60 17.35
CA ASP A 548 10.09 21.13 17.29
C ASP A 548 10.56 20.58 15.92
N ALA A 549 10.72 21.41 14.90
CA ALA A 549 11.20 20.98 13.58
C ALA A 549 12.70 20.61 13.63
N TYR A 550 13.01 19.31 13.48
CA TYR A 550 14.34 18.75 13.76
C TYR A 550 15.46 19.34 12.90
N TRP A 551 15.19 19.66 11.63
CA TRP A 551 16.20 20.16 10.70
C TRP A 551 16.29 21.69 10.63
N LEU A 552 15.42 22.41 11.34
CA LEU A 552 15.31 23.86 11.18
C LEU A 552 16.45 24.58 11.90
N LEU A 553 17.11 25.50 11.20
CA LEU A 553 18.12 26.40 11.76
C LEU A 553 17.51 27.79 12.03
N PRO A 554 18.13 28.62 12.89
CA PRO A 554 17.58 29.94 13.25
C PRO A 554 17.34 30.89 12.07
N GLU A 555 18.12 30.76 11.00
CA GLU A 555 18.04 31.62 9.80
C GLU A 555 17.06 31.08 8.74
N ASP A 556 16.50 29.88 8.94
CA ASP A 556 15.61 29.27 7.96
C ASP A 556 14.19 29.90 8.00
N PRO A 557 13.40 29.77 6.92
CA PRO A 557 11.99 30.09 6.95
C PRO A 557 11.25 29.23 7.97
N LYS A 558 10.10 29.69 8.49
CA LYS A 558 9.35 28.99 9.56
C LYS A 558 9.07 27.50 9.32
N ASN A 559 8.95 27.06 8.07
CA ASN A 559 8.75 25.66 7.69
C ASN A 559 9.40 25.37 6.33
N PHE A 560 9.82 24.12 6.12
CA PHE A 560 10.29 23.65 4.82
C PHE A 560 9.15 23.16 3.92
N LYS A 561 9.31 23.39 2.61
CA LYS A 561 8.60 22.62 1.58
C LYS A 561 9.33 21.30 1.35
N ALA A 562 8.62 20.26 0.91
CA ALA A 562 9.23 18.95 0.61
C ALA A 562 10.38 19.03 -0.43
N SER A 563 10.35 20.04 -1.31
CA SER A 563 11.40 20.30 -2.29
C SER A 563 12.75 20.67 -1.68
N VAL A 564 12.81 21.08 -0.40
CA VAL A 564 14.08 21.44 0.26
C VAL A 564 15.08 20.28 0.27
N ALA A 565 14.60 19.04 0.30
CA ALA A 565 15.45 17.86 0.24
C ALA A 565 16.27 17.79 -1.06
N ASN A 566 15.71 18.25 -2.19
CA ASN A 566 16.45 18.33 -3.45
C ASN A 566 17.59 19.35 -3.34
N ASN A 567 17.36 20.47 -2.65
CA ASN A 567 18.40 21.49 -2.44
C ASN A 567 19.52 20.95 -1.55
N TRP A 568 19.19 20.22 -0.49
CA TRP A 568 20.18 19.60 0.39
C TRP A 568 21.00 18.54 -0.34
N ILE A 569 20.36 17.67 -1.12
CA ILE A 569 21.09 16.68 -1.92
C ILE A 569 21.94 17.35 -3.01
N GLY A 570 21.42 18.37 -3.70
CA GLY A 570 22.20 19.14 -4.67
C GLY A 570 23.44 19.76 -4.05
N LEU A 571 23.32 20.35 -2.86
CA LEU A 571 24.43 20.93 -2.10
C LEU A 571 25.50 19.87 -1.79
N VAL A 572 25.07 18.70 -1.27
CA VAL A 572 25.98 17.59 -0.93
C VAL A 572 26.70 17.03 -2.16
N LEU A 573 25.97 16.84 -3.26
CA LEU A 573 26.53 16.30 -4.50
C LEU A 573 27.53 17.27 -5.14
N SER A 574 27.25 18.59 -5.07
CA SER A 574 28.17 19.63 -5.53
C SER A 574 29.45 19.67 -4.69
N GLU A 575 29.32 19.67 -3.36
CA GLU A 575 30.46 19.78 -2.44
C GLU A 575 31.42 18.59 -2.58
N LEU A 576 30.88 17.39 -2.82
CA LEU A 576 31.67 16.16 -2.89
C LEU A 576 31.92 15.68 -4.33
N ASP A 577 31.60 16.46 -5.36
CA ASP A 577 31.68 16.08 -6.78
C ASP A 577 31.12 14.65 -7.04
N CYS A 578 29.94 14.37 -6.47
CA CYS A 578 29.26 13.09 -6.61
C CYS A 578 28.36 13.14 -7.85
N ARG A 579 28.76 12.46 -8.92
CA ARG A 579 28.04 12.52 -10.21
C ARG A 579 27.18 11.28 -10.45
N PRO A 580 25.99 11.46 -11.06
CA PRO A 580 25.20 10.32 -11.51
C PRO A 580 25.88 9.62 -12.70
N PRO A 581 25.53 8.34 -12.97
CA PRO A 581 25.90 7.66 -14.22
C PRO A 581 25.43 8.44 -15.46
N GLU A 582 26.03 8.15 -16.62
CA GLU A 582 25.66 8.76 -17.89
C GLU A 582 24.16 8.57 -18.19
N GLY A 583 23.49 9.63 -18.64
CA GLY A 583 22.04 9.64 -18.87
C GLY A 583 21.19 9.65 -17.58
N GLY A 584 21.82 9.74 -16.41
CA GLY A 584 21.16 9.71 -15.11
C GLY A 584 21.13 11.05 -14.38
N HIS A 585 20.20 11.19 -13.43
CA HIS A 585 20.22 12.28 -12.44
C HIS A 585 19.91 11.80 -11.02
N PHE A 586 20.42 12.54 -10.03
CA PHE A 586 20.06 12.35 -8.63
C PHE A 586 18.99 13.34 -8.19
N SER A 587 18.16 12.91 -7.24
CA SER A 587 17.15 13.74 -6.58
C SER A 587 16.96 13.29 -5.13
N ALA A 588 16.06 13.94 -4.40
CA ALA A 588 15.66 13.51 -3.07
C ALA A 588 15.15 12.08 -2.98
N HIS A 589 14.53 11.56 -4.04
CA HIS A 589 14.11 10.16 -4.07
C HIS A 589 15.25 9.18 -4.35
N SER A 590 16.42 9.64 -4.80
CA SER A 590 17.58 8.80 -5.05
C SER A 590 18.17 8.22 -3.77
N THR A 591 18.05 8.90 -2.62
CA THR A 591 18.48 8.34 -1.32
C THR A 591 17.64 7.12 -0.95
N ARG A 592 16.31 7.22 -1.07
CA ARG A 592 15.39 6.10 -0.80
C ARG A 592 15.56 4.95 -1.79
N LYS A 593 15.73 5.26 -3.09
CA LYS A 593 16.04 4.27 -4.13
C LYS A 593 17.40 3.60 -3.86
N GLY A 594 18.38 4.36 -3.39
CA GLY A 594 19.69 3.89 -2.96
C GLY A 594 19.60 2.90 -1.82
N ALA A 595 18.91 3.27 -0.73
CA ALA A 595 18.75 2.41 0.44
C ALA A 595 18.08 1.07 0.11
N THR A 596 16.98 1.12 -0.65
CA THR A 596 16.26 -0.09 -1.10
C THR A 596 17.10 -0.97 -2.01
N THR A 597 17.78 -0.38 -3.00
CA THR A 597 18.67 -1.10 -3.91
C THR A 597 19.82 -1.78 -3.15
N CYS A 598 20.49 -1.05 -2.25
CA CYS A 598 21.60 -1.58 -1.46
C CYS A 598 21.14 -2.69 -0.51
N ALA A 599 20.02 -2.52 0.18
CA ALA A 599 19.46 -3.55 1.05
C ALA A 599 19.05 -4.81 0.27
N GLY A 600 18.47 -4.64 -0.93
CA GLY A 600 18.18 -5.74 -1.84
C GLY A 600 19.45 -6.51 -2.26
N ALA A 601 20.49 -5.80 -2.68
CA ALA A 601 21.77 -6.40 -3.09
C ALA A 601 22.50 -7.12 -1.94
N VAL A 602 22.39 -6.64 -0.70
CA VAL A 602 22.95 -7.29 0.51
C VAL A 602 22.19 -8.56 0.90
N GLY A 603 20.93 -8.71 0.45
CA GLY A 603 20.06 -9.83 0.80
C GLY A 603 19.21 -9.59 2.05
N VAL A 604 18.86 -8.33 2.34
CA VAL A 604 17.89 -8.00 3.39
C VAL A 604 16.51 -8.53 2.98
N ALA A 605 15.84 -9.21 3.91
CA ALA A 605 14.51 -9.77 3.64
C ALA A 605 13.50 -8.68 3.29
N MET A 606 12.62 -8.98 2.34
CA MET A 606 11.73 -7.99 1.74
C MET A 606 10.77 -7.38 2.77
N GLU A 607 10.35 -8.14 3.77
CA GLU A 607 9.49 -7.66 4.85
C GLU A 607 10.17 -6.55 5.65
N LYS A 608 11.49 -6.65 5.87
CA LYS A 608 12.28 -5.59 6.52
C LYS A 608 12.43 -4.37 5.62
N VAL A 609 12.70 -4.57 4.32
CA VAL A 609 12.77 -3.46 3.34
C VAL A 609 11.42 -2.72 3.27
N CYS A 610 10.31 -3.47 3.16
CA CYS A 610 8.94 -2.95 3.19
C CYS A 610 8.66 -2.22 4.50
N PHE A 611 9.00 -2.82 5.65
CA PHE A 611 8.82 -2.22 6.95
C PHE A 611 9.60 -0.92 7.09
N PHE A 612 10.87 -0.84 6.67
CA PHE A 612 11.70 0.36 6.79
C PHE A 612 11.28 1.46 5.82
N GLY A 613 10.86 1.13 4.61
CA GLY A 613 10.35 2.15 3.69
C GLY A 613 8.87 2.51 3.89
N GLY A 614 8.10 1.76 4.67
CA GLY A 614 6.68 2.04 4.91
C GLY A 614 5.77 1.59 3.76
N TRP A 615 6.17 0.53 3.06
CA TRP A 615 5.30 -0.18 2.11
C TRP A 615 4.40 -1.19 2.84
N SER A 616 3.37 -1.71 2.17
CA SER A 616 2.67 -2.92 2.64
C SER A 616 3.65 -4.10 2.65
N GLN A 617 3.44 -5.05 3.56
CA GLN A 617 4.17 -6.31 3.55
C GLN A 617 3.84 -6.99 2.21
N PHE A 618 4.86 -7.28 1.39
CA PHE A 618 4.72 -7.82 0.01
C PHE A 618 4.32 -6.84 -1.10
N SER A 619 4.38 -5.52 -0.87
CA SER A 619 4.09 -4.54 -1.92
C SER A 619 4.96 -4.74 -3.17
N SER A 620 4.35 -4.95 -4.34
CA SER A 620 5.08 -4.98 -5.62
C SER A 620 5.72 -3.64 -5.97
N ALA A 621 5.20 -2.53 -5.42
CA ALA A 621 5.73 -1.18 -5.64
C ALA A 621 7.19 -1.02 -5.19
N VAL A 622 7.66 -1.83 -4.24
CA VAL A 622 9.06 -1.82 -3.80
C VAL A 622 10.03 -2.18 -4.94
N GLN A 623 9.58 -3.01 -5.90
CA GLN A 623 10.40 -3.46 -7.02
C GLN A 623 10.82 -2.30 -7.94
N HIS A 624 10.00 -1.25 -8.05
CA HIS A 624 10.36 -0.05 -8.82
C HIS A 624 11.47 0.79 -8.17
N TYR A 625 11.75 0.56 -6.89
CA TYR A 625 12.81 1.24 -6.14
C TYR A 625 14.11 0.43 -6.10
N ILE A 626 14.09 -0.85 -6.49
CA ILE A 626 15.27 -1.71 -6.50
C ILE A 626 15.83 -1.72 -7.91
N ASP A 627 17.10 -1.32 -8.05
CA ASP A 627 17.82 -1.52 -9.30
C ASP A 627 18.35 -2.97 -9.37
N PRO A 628 17.86 -3.80 -10.31
CA PRO A 628 18.24 -5.21 -10.38
C PRO A 628 19.69 -5.40 -10.87
N THR A 629 20.34 -4.34 -11.35
CA THR A 629 21.73 -4.41 -11.85
C THR A 629 22.77 -4.10 -10.77
N ALA A 630 22.34 -3.67 -9.58
CA ALA A 630 23.25 -3.32 -8.50
C ALA A 630 23.98 -4.55 -7.95
N LEU A 631 25.31 -4.51 -7.98
CA LEU A 631 26.18 -5.53 -7.40
C LEU A 631 26.49 -5.20 -5.94
N ARG A 632 26.45 -6.22 -5.08
CA ARG A 632 26.80 -6.10 -3.66
C ARG A 632 28.23 -5.61 -3.49
N ASP A 633 28.43 -4.56 -2.68
CA ASP A 633 29.74 -4.04 -2.32
C ASP A 633 29.91 -3.86 -0.79
N ALA A 634 31.11 -3.44 -0.36
CA ALA A 634 31.46 -3.28 1.05
C ALA A 634 30.71 -2.13 1.73
N ASP A 635 30.42 -1.03 1.02
CA ASP A 635 29.68 0.11 1.57
C ASP A 635 28.19 -0.24 1.74
N MET A 636 27.63 -1.08 0.87
CA MET A 636 26.28 -1.62 1.06
C MET A 636 26.20 -2.48 2.33
N ASN A 637 27.20 -3.35 2.57
CA ASN A 637 27.27 -4.14 3.79
C ASN A 637 27.37 -3.25 5.04
N TYR A 638 28.21 -2.22 4.98
CA TYR A 638 28.41 -1.26 6.06
C TYR A 638 27.09 -0.67 6.57
N TYR A 639 26.14 -0.38 5.68
CA TYR A 639 24.86 0.20 6.05
C TYR A 639 23.75 -0.81 6.36
N PHE A 640 23.74 -1.98 5.71
CA PHE A 640 22.55 -2.85 5.68
C PHE A 640 22.79 -4.30 6.07
N GLU A 641 24.02 -4.75 6.28
CA GLU A 641 24.30 -6.15 6.66
C GLU A 641 23.65 -6.52 8.00
N TRP A 642 23.57 -5.58 8.94
CA TRP A 642 22.91 -5.78 10.24
C TRP A 642 21.40 -6.05 10.13
N LEU A 643 20.77 -5.70 9.01
CA LEU A 643 19.37 -6.00 8.75
C LEU A 643 19.14 -7.42 8.22
N THR A 644 20.18 -8.13 7.82
CA THR A 644 20.07 -9.53 7.38
C THR A 644 19.73 -10.45 8.57
N TRP A 645 19.29 -11.68 8.28
CA TRP A 645 18.95 -12.66 9.32
C TRP A 645 20.18 -13.42 9.88
N SER A 646 21.35 -13.23 9.27
CA SER A 646 22.54 -14.07 9.46
C SER A 646 23.56 -13.53 10.46
N GLN A 647 23.13 -12.85 11.54
CA GLN A 647 24.03 -12.42 12.62
C GLN A 647 23.93 -13.27 13.88
#